data_AF-A0A956WRV9-F1
#
_entry.id   AF-A0A956WRV9-F1
#
_cell.length_a   1.000
_cell.length_b   1.000
_cell.length_c   1.000
_cell.angle_alpha   90.00
_cell.angle_beta   90.00
_cell.angle_gamma   90.00
#
_symmetry.space_group_name_H-M   'P 1'
#
loop_
_entity.id
_entity.type
_entity.pdbx_description
1 polymer ?
#
loop_
_entity_poly.entity_id
_entity_poly.type
_entity_poly.pdbx_seq_one_letter_code
_entity_poly.pdbx_strand_id
1 'polypeptide(L)'
;MNPNPHSPRGVASWRVVLLVALLVLLPALGLGLRAAAPALASCGGTTLVGNEAALNNAITAFNSSAGPCVFTIQFTGDITLTADLTPINNADDTADLIIEGDDHTLDGDGNWEAIVTDDASQTDLTINELTIANAVFNAVRSGYNVLLTNSTLRGNTEGLRLTAGTGEVRDSTITGNESNGIQVNEVPGNGILLVRGSNISHNGDAGIFAGEATTIINSTLSYNGYAAVYASGNHSLTVVDSTMEGNLVYGLSIGNGAHLILYNSIVANSAEFDCATFSGGTVDADYSLVEDGSCGISNGVDDNITGQDPLLGQLRDNGGPTFTQVLLTLSGSVSATSPAIDSGDNSYVPTTTDQRGLPRPVNVIADRGAFEVQTADAILCPAFPITVTDEIELSDAIACYNAATTPGAYTIAFGNDIDLTTSTLPIKNTIAGVSLVIDGQGFTIDGQELSGVRPFQIDTDSIVELTDMTIAGGNVPYYGGGALNYGALTVTDVVFRDNAAAEAGGGIANWSFLTIDHSTFEFNSAAHSSGGAINSFGEQLGTVVTTITFSTFINNSAAVGGAIFAGYFGELSISESYFAGNTADFAGGAVGAESIQGSSIIANSTFYDNSADDFGGGVINSAGQVTINNSTFVDNSAQNGGALATGFYFCFTADVQVVLADGTTKRIADVVAGDELLSYDFATGETVISTVQATLSREVDEFLRINDLEVTAEHPFAVGNDVWRKAKELRVGDRVLSDDGWTTITRVERVEKTAEVYNINVDGPHNYYVSDAAGRYLVHNKLQGPVSGDTTVNNTILTGSTGGDCYAGSSDFYGSNNLLDDFAAGDCSSTGTAAVTNLAGSPANNGGPTLTFALLSGSNAVSGGNNGLAFGPTGALTTDQRGPGYGRVVDTTVDVGAYEFSPVAGFCPDDNNDVGYLYTDLLGTGQTGRTRKINIPNYSQVSDLYGQLAAVNVGVMKYVRFRYPNNTFLQVGPATSFAYRPAAVSWWGSELMPGVRFVKGQFFWGAKGSRSPRAFVLWPTYNTDTPYANVFVTFDESSENHVYWNTAEGWIDSQTQVISIPTTQAAGATVVVRVAIVDNNRDGRPVILSVSAGGPPVQFIDEDPNAKEALNVYEIELTDVAAGIDAVTLTLESPAPDGEVFPVGGDSAAMIGAAVSYACGPLD
;
A
#
# COMPACT_ATOMS: atom_id res chain seq x y z
N MET A 1 -64.86 -23.69 8.45
CA MET A 1 -65.55 -25.00 8.42
C MET A 1 -64.85 -25.93 9.39
N ASN A 2 -65.64 -26.56 10.26
CA ASN A 2 -65.41 -27.67 11.20
C ASN A 2 -64.18 -27.70 12.15
N PRO A 3 -64.36 -28.11 13.43
CA PRO A 3 -63.44 -27.83 14.55
C PRO A 3 -62.81 -29.11 15.15
N ASN A 4 -62.19 -28.94 16.33
CA ASN A 4 -61.97 -29.88 17.45
C ASN A 4 -60.51 -30.30 17.77
N PRO A 5 -60.18 -30.68 19.03
CA PRO A 5 -59.59 -29.76 20.02
C PRO A 5 -58.43 -30.39 20.84
N HIS A 6 -57.75 -29.61 21.69
CA HIS A 6 -57.54 -29.90 23.13
C HIS A 6 -56.67 -28.83 23.82
N SER A 7 -57.26 -28.20 24.83
CA SER A 7 -56.75 -27.22 25.82
C SER A 7 -55.78 -27.87 26.87
N PRO A 8 -55.15 -27.17 27.86
CA PRO A 8 -55.59 -25.90 28.49
C PRO A 8 -54.53 -24.91 29.07
N ARG A 9 -55.06 -23.78 29.60
CA ARG A 9 -54.44 -22.69 30.43
C ARG A 9 -53.89 -21.52 29.60
N GLY A 10 -54.20 -20.25 29.81
CA GLY A 10 -54.80 -19.51 30.94
C GLY A 10 -55.21 -18.10 30.48
N VAL A 11 -56.15 -17.48 31.21
CA VAL A 11 -56.86 -16.23 30.85
C VAL A 11 -56.19 -15.02 31.51
N ALA A 12 -55.81 -14.00 30.72
CA ALA A 12 -55.87 -12.57 31.08
C ALA A 12 -55.24 -11.68 29.97
N SER A 13 -56.03 -11.21 29.01
CA SER A 13 -55.58 -10.32 27.94
C SER A 13 -56.48 -9.08 27.79
N TRP A 14 -56.51 -8.17 28.77
CA TRP A 14 -57.11 -6.83 28.60
C TRP A 14 -56.35 -5.71 29.35
N ARG A 15 -55.06 -5.90 29.69
CA ARG A 15 -54.20 -4.83 30.23
C ARG A 15 -52.94 -4.52 29.39
N VAL A 16 -52.62 -5.33 28.38
CA VAL A 16 -51.37 -5.17 27.60
C VAL A 16 -51.55 -4.31 26.35
N VAL A 17 -52.76 -4.24 25.77
CA VAL A 17 -52.98 -3.40 24.57
C VAL A 17 -53.10 -1.91 24.91
N LEU A 18 -53.53 -1.55 26.13
CA LEU A 18 -53.60 -0.15 26.55
C LEU A 18 -52.25 0.42 27.05
N LEU A 19 -51.32 -0.44 27.52
CA LEU A 19 -49.99 0.01 27.95
C LEU A 19 -49.07 0.28 26.74
N VAL A 20 -49.19 -0.52 25.69
CA VAL A 20 -48.40 -0.35 24.46
C VAL A 20 -48.86 0.87 23.65
N ALA A 21 -50.16 1.21 23.68
CA ALA A 21 -50.65 2.44 23.05
C ALA A 21 -50.26 3.72 23.81
N LEU A 22 -49.99 3.64 25.12
CA LEU A 22 -49.52 4.80 25.91
C LEU A 22 -48.00 5.04 25.76
N LEU A 23 -47.20 3.99 25.53
CA LEU A 23 -45.74 4.12 25.35
C LEU A 23 -45.31 4.61 23.96
N VAL A 24 -46.18 4.53 22.95
CA VAL A 24 -45.87 4.98 21.56
C VAL A 24 -46.27 6.44 21.30
N LEU A 25 -47.03 7.08 22.19
CA LEU A 25 -47.53 8.47 22.03
C LEU A 25 -46.84 9.52 22.90
N LEU A 26 -45.92 9.13 23.78
CA LEU A 26 -45.18 10.05 24.66
C LEU A 26 -44.03 10.85 23.98
N PRO A 27 -43.42 10.44 22.84
CA PRO A 27 -42.40 11.28 22.19
C PRO A 27 -42.95 12.49 21.42
N ALA A 28 -44.27 12.54 21.14
CA ALA A 28 -44.87 13.52 20.23
C ALA A 28 -45.42 14.80 20.89
N LEU A 29 -45.27 14.98 22.21
CA LEU A 29 -45.84 16.12 22.96
C LEU A 29 -44.82 16.97 23.73
N GLY A 30 -43.51 16.74 23.58
CA GLY A 30 -42.49 17.60 24.21
C GLY A 30 -42.54 17.69 25.75
N LEU A 31 -43.32 16.83 26.40
CA LEU A 31 -43.40 16.69 27.85
C LEU A 31 -42.64 15.43 28.23
N GLY A 32 -41.31 15.50 28.13
CA GLY A 32 -40.46 14.56 28.82
C GLY A 32 -40.80 14.64 30.31
N LEU A 33 -41.18 13.52 30.92
CA LEU A 33 -40.83 13.29 32.31
C LEU A 33 -39.30 13.45 32.34
N ARG A 34 -38.81 14.63 32.76
CA ARG A 34 -37.43 14.77 33.20
C ARG A 34 -37.29 13.74 34.32
N ALA A 35 -36.71 12.59 34.03
CA ALA A 35 -35.99 11.84 35.05
C ALA A 35 -35.08 12.89 35.67
N ALA A 36 -35.27 13.16 36.97
CA ALA A 36 -34.38 14.07 37.67
C ALA A 36 -32.96 13.61 37.37
N ALA A 37 -32.10 14.54 36.93
CA ALA A 37 -30.68 14.26 36.81
C ALA A 37 -30.22 13.57 38.11
N PRO A 38 -29.40 12.51 38.04
CA PRO A 38 -28.91 11.87 39.24
C PRO A 38 -28.26 12.96 40.09
N ALA A 39 -28.83 13.22 41.27
CA ALA A 39 -28.18 14.08 42.24
C ALA A 39 -26.91 13.34 42.68
N LEU A 40 -25.79 14.07 42.80
CA LEU A 40 -24.58 13.51 43.37
C LEU A 40 -24.92 12.80 44.69
N ALA A 41 -24.45 11.57 44.84
CA ALA A 41 -24.69 10.79 46.02
C ALA A 41 -24.19 11.52 47.28
N SER A 42 -24.79 11.18 48.43
CA SER A 42 -24.28 11.67 49.72
C SER A 42 -22.84 11.22 49.92
N CYS A 43 -22.09 11.94 50.74
CA CYS A 43 -20.68 11.66 50.99
C CYS A 43 -20.34 10.18 51.19
N GLY A 44 -19.35 9.66 50.44
CA GLY A 44 -18.97 8.25 50.39
C GLY A 44 -19.92 7.34 49.58
N GLY A 45 -20.85 7.92 48.82
CA GLY A 45 -21.80 7.20 47.99
C GLY A 45 -21.46 7.26 46.50
N THR A 46 -22.08 6.35 45.74
CA THR A 46 -21.87 6.19 44.30
C THR A 46 -23.01 6.77 43.49
N THR A 47 -22.67 7.52 42.45
CA THR A 47 -23.60 8.10 41.47
C THR A 47 -23.50 7.32 40.16
N LEU A 48 -24.55 6.61 39.79
CA LEU A 48 -24.59 5.82 38.54
C LEU A 48 -24.88 6.73 37.34
N VAL A 49 -24.08 6.59 36.28
CA VAL A 49 -24.23 7.34 35.02
C VAL A 49 -24.24 6.37 33.83
N GLY A 50 -25.07 6.67 32.82
CA GLY A 50 -25.20 5.82 31.62
C GLY A 50 -25.47 6.62 30.34
N ASN A 51 -25.19 7.92 30.37
CA ASN A 51 -25.20 8.82 29.22
C ASN A 51 -24.47 10.12 29.58
N GLU A 52 -24.05 10.85 28.55
CA GLU A 52 -23.31 12.12 28.64
C GLU A 52 -24.00 13.13 29.58
N ALA A 53 -25.31 13.32 29.44
CA ALA A 53 -26.04 14.28 30.27
C ALA A 53 -26.01 13.91 31.76
N ALA A 54 -26.07 12.62 32.11
CA ALA A 54 -25.98 12.17 33.50
C ALA A 54 -24.58 12.41 34.08
N LEU A 55 -23.53 12.13 33.29
CA LEU A 55 -22.13 12.38 33.65
C LEU A 55 -21.88 13.88 33.90
N ASN A 56 -22.25 14.73 32.95
CA ASN A 56 -22.10 16.19 33.06
C ASN A 56 -22.83 16.78 34.29
N ASN A 57 -24.02 16.29 34.60
CA ASN A 57 -24.76 16.70 35.79
C ASN A 57 -24.09 16.24 37.09
N ALA A 58 -23.51 15.04 37.11
CA ALA A 58 -22.77 14.52 38.27
C ALA A 58 -21.51 15.35 38.55
N ILE A 59 -20.73 15.69 37.51
CA ILE A 59 -19.56 16.57 37.62
C ILE A 59 -19.97 17.95 38.13
N THR A 60 -21.01 18.56 37.55
CA THR A 60 -21.53 19.86 37.99
C THR A 60 -21.92 19.85 39.48
N ALA A 61 -22.55 18.76 39.93
CA ALA A 61 -22.94 18.61 41.32
C ALA A 61 -21.73 18.39 42.24
N PHE A 62 -20.70 17.67 41.79
CA PHE A 62 -19.42 17.51 42.49
C PHE A 62 -18.72 18.86 42.68
N ASN A 63 -18.61 19.67 41.63
CA ASN A 63 -17.99 21.01 41.70
C ASN A 63 -18.69 21.96 42.69
N SER A 64 -19.95 21.68 43.05
CA SER A 64 -20.74 22.46 44.01
C SER A 64 -20.76 21.85 45.42
N SER A 65 -20.05 20.75 45.65
CA SER A 65 -20.01 20.04 46.94
C SER A 65 -19.05 20.73 47.95
N ALA A 66 -19.16 20.41 49.23
CA ALA A 66 -18.31 20.98 50.30
C ALA A 66 -18.14 20.01 51.48
N GLY A 67 -16.99 20.09 52.16
CA GLY A 67 -16.58 19.29 53.30
C GLY A 67 -15.78 18.03 52.93
N PRO A 68 -14.99 17.49 53.87
CA PRO A 68 -14.07 16.39 53.60
C PRO A 68 -14.82 15.13 53.17
N CYS A 69 -14.61 14.69 51.93
CA CYS A 69 -15.40 13.63 51.35
C CYS A 69 -14.79 12.98 50.11
N VAL A 70 -15.10 11.70 49.88
CA VAL A 70 -14.85 11.01 48.60
C VAL A 70 -16.20 10.79 47.90
N PHE A 71 -16.28 11.17 46.63
CA PHE A 71 -17.44 10.93 45.77
C PHE A 71 -17.09 9.97 44.64
N THR A 72 -17.98 9.03 44.34
CA THR A 72 -17.79 8.09 43.22
C THR A 72 -18.83 8.32 42.13
N ILE A 73 -18.37 8.44 40.88
CA ILE A 73 -19.20 8.36 39.67
C ILE A 73 -18.90 7.01 39.04
N GLN A 74 -19.92 6.18 38.82
CA GLN A 74 -19.76 4.84 38.26
C GLN A 74 -20.54 4.70 36.95
N PHE A 75 -19.87 4.24 35.91
CA PHE A 75 -20.46 4.01 34.60
C PHE A 75 -21.34 2.76 34.61
N THR A 76 -22.38 2.76 33.78
CA THR A 76 -23.32 1.63 33.62
C THR A 76 -23.46 1.20 32.16
N GLY A 77 -22.65 1.78 31.28
CA GLY A 77 -22.62 1.58 29.85
C GLY A 77 -21.67 2.59 29.19
N ASP A 78 -21.30 2.32 27.95
CA ASP A 78 -20.43 3.20 27.17
C ASP A 78 -21.11 4.55 26.89
N ILE A 79 -20.31 5.62 26.86
CA ILE A 79 -20.76 7.00 26.64
C ILE A 79 -19.96 7.60 25.49
N THR A 80 -20.65 8.03 24.44
CA THR A 80 -20.07 8.86 23.37
C THR A 80 -20.42 10.33 23.61
N LEU A 81 -19.42 11.20 23.52
CA LEU A 81 -19.56 12.64 23.72
C LEU A 81 -20.10 13.33 22.47
N THR A 82 -21.00 14.29 22.69
CA THR A 82 -21.53 15.18 21.64
C THR A 82 -21.15 16.65 21.88
N ALA A 83 -20.45 16.93 22.99
CA ALA A 83 -19.87 18.20 23.39
C ALA A 83 -18.80 17.95 24.47
N ASP A 84 -17.96 18.96 24.74
CA ASP A 84 -16.99 18.90 25.85
C ASP A 84 -17.68 18.69 27.20
N LEU A 85 -17.05 17.89 28.07
CA LEU A 85 -17.52 17.77 29.45
C LEU A 85 -17.26 19.05 30.25
N THR A 86 -18.10 19.27 31.25
CA THR A 86 -17.89 20.33 32.23
C THR A 86 -16.58 20.07 32.97
N PRO A 87 -15.64 21.03 33.05
CA PRO A 87 -14.38 20.83 33.77
C PRO A 87 -14.61 20.53 35.26
N ILE A 88 -13.80 19.64 35.81
CA ILE A 88 -13.76 19.32 37.24
C ILE A 88 -12.98 20.43 37.96
N ASN A 89 -13.65 21.20 38.82
CA ASN A 89 -13.08 22.40 39.42
C ASN A 89 -13.64 22.71 40.82
N ASN A 90 -13.71 21.68 41.66
CA ASN A 90 -14.12 21.86 43.04
C ASN A 90 -13.07 22.68 43.81
N ALA A 91 -13.53 23.73 44.48
CA ALA A 91 -12.69 24.66 45.23
C ALA A 91 -12.37 24.17 46.66
N ASP A 92 -12.94 23.04 47.10
CA ASP A 92 -12.67 22.40 48.39
C ASP A 92 -11.56 21.35 48.23
N ASP A 93 -10.41 21.62 48.85
CA ASP A 93 -9.19 20.79 48.83
C ASP A 93 -9.29 19.51 49.67
N THR A 94 -10.45 19.28 50.29
CA THR A 94 -10.74 18.07 51.07
C THR A 94 -11.75 17.14 50.38
N ALA A 95 -12.19 17.50 49.17
CA ALA A 95 -13.13 16.70 48.37
C ALA A 95 -12.41 15.97 47.23
N ASP A 96 -12.49 14.64 47.23
CA ASP A 96 -11.89 13.76 46.24
C ASP A 96 -12.95 13.19 45.29
N LEU A 97 -12.57 12.94 44.04
CA LEU A 97 -13.43 12.35 43.03
C LEU A 97 -12.84 11.04 42.51
N ILE A 98 -13.66 9.98 42.52
CA ILE A 98 -13.38 8.71 41.86
C ILE A 98 -14.34 8.55 40.68
N ILE A 99 -13.78 8.27 39.51
CA ILE A 99 -14.51 7.86 38.30
C ILE A 99 -14.23 6.38 38.08
N GLU A 100 -15.25 5.56 38.32
CA GLU A 100 -15.23 4.10 38.10
C GLU A 100 -15.87 3.78 36.76
N GLY A 101 -15.09 3.22 35.85
CA GLY A 101 -15.55 2.84 34.52
C GLY A 101 -16.24 1.49 34.47
N ASP A 102 -15.93 0.54 35.37
CA ASP A 102 -16.40 -0.85 35.28
C ASP A 102 -16.20 -1.46 33.86
N ASP A 103 -15.02 -1.25 33.27
CA ASP A 103 -14.62 -1.65 31.90
C ASP A 103 -15.42 -0.96 30.77
N HIS A 104 -16.13 0.13 31.05
CA HIS A 104 -16.85 0.91 30.03
C HIS A 104 -15.95 1.92 29.30
N THR A 105 -16.45 2.39 28.14
CA THR A 105 -15.77 3.38 27.30
C THR A 105 -16.40 4.77 27.40
N LEU A 106 -15.56 5.81 27.50
CA LEU A 106 -15.87 7.20 27.24
C LEU A 106 -15.22 7.62 25.92
N ASP A 107 -16.01 7.84 24.88
CA ASP A 107 -15.55 8.11 23.51
C ASP A 107 -15.78 9.58 23.12
N GLY A 108 -14.72 10.30 22.73
CA GLY A 108 -14.77 11.69 22.29
C GLY A 108 -15.23 11.90 20.84
N ASP A 109 -15.49 10.82 20.08
CA ASP A 109 -15.91 10.83 18.66
C ASP A 109 -14.98 11.68 17.76
N GLY A 110 -13.70 11.78 18.13
CA GLY A 110 -12.68 12.54 17.42
C GLY A 110 -12.88 14.06 17.44
N ASN A 111 -13.73 14.59 18.33
CA ASN A 111 -14.07 16.03 18.33
C ASN A 111 -14.05 16.72 19.70
N TRP A 112 -14.11 15.99 20.81
CA TRP A 112 -14.42 16.58 22.12
C TRP A 112 -13.40 16.22 23.21
N GLU A 113 -13.21 17.15 24.16
CA GLU A 113 -12.43 16.93 25.37
C GLU A 113 -13.18 16.00 26.34
N ALA A 114 -12.47 14.98 26.85
CA ALA A 114 -13.05 14.01 27.78
C ALA A 114 -12.96 14.47 29.25
N ILE A 115 -11.86 14.18 29.96
CA ILE A 115 -11.75 14.49 31.39
C ILE A 115 -10.75 15.63 31.62
N VAL A 116 -11.29 16.79 31.99
CA VAL A 116 -10.48 18.00 32.19
C VAL A 116 -10.66 18.52 33.60
N THR A 117 -9.56 18.74 34.31
CA THR A 117 -9.52 19.55 35.53
C THR A 117 -9.00 20.95 35.22
N ASP A 118 -9.50 21.93 35.95
CA ASP A 118 -9.02 23.32 35.92
C ASP A 118 -7.82 23.49 36.88
N ASP A 119 -6.86 24.35 36.53
CA ASP A 119 -5.69 24.70 37.37
C ASP A 119 -6.07 25.30 38.74
N ALA A 120 -7.33 25.72 38.94
CA ALA A 120 -7.88 26.16 40.22
C ALA A 120 -8.40 25.01 41.11
N SER A 121 -8.50 23.79 40.58
CA SER A 121 -8.91 22.59 41.32
C SER A 121 -7.87 22.23 42.38
N GLN A 122 -8.34 21.90 43.59
CA GLN A 122 -7.50 21.32 44.66
C GLN A 122 -7.93 19.88 45.01
N THR A 123 -8.67 19.24 44.10
CA THR A 123 -9.24 17.90 44.26
C THR A 123 -8.27 16.83 43.74
N ASP A 124 -8.12 15.75 44.50
CA ASP A 124 -7.50 14.52 44.00
C ASP A 124 -8.51 13.76 43.11
N LEU A 125 -8.07 13.39 41.90
CA LEU A 125 -8.87 12.67 40.92
C LEU A 125 -8.36 11.23 40.77
N THR A 126 -9.24 10.24 40.93
CA THR A 126 -8.96 8.84 40.59
C THR A 126 -9.81 8.41 39.41
N ILE A 127 -9.20 7.77 38.42
CA ILE A 127 -9.86 7.12 37.29
C ILE A 127 -9.48 5.65 37.34
N ASN A 128 -10.48 4.76 37.46
CA ASN A 128 -10.29 3.33 37.55
C ASN A 128 -11.18 2.57 36.55
N GLU A 129 -10.65 1.52 35.93
CA GLU A 129 -11.37 0.61 35.03
C GLU A 129 -12.14 1.32 33.90
N LEU A 130 -11.58 2.42 33.37
CA LEU A 130 -12.22 3.21 32.31
C LEU A 130 -11.36 3.23 31.04
N THR A 131 -11.99 3.02 29.88
CA THR A 131 -11.38 3.32 28.58
C THR A 131 -11.78 4.73 28.13
N ILE A 132 -10.82 5.59 27.83
CA ILE A 132 -11.04 6.90 27.22
C ILE A 132 -10.46 6.87 25.80
N ALA A 133 -11.32 7.08 24.82
CA ALA A 133 -10.97 6.93 23.41
C ALA A 133 -11.34 8.14 22.55
N ASN A 134 -10.56 8.39 21.49
CA ASN A 134 -10.85 9.38 20.45
C ASN A 134 -11.18 10.78 20.99
N ALA A 135 -10.58 11.19 22.10
CA ALA A 135 -10.73 12.53 22.66
C ALA A 135 -9.77 13.51 21.98
N VAL A 136 -10.26 14.73 21.78
CA VAL A 136 -9.49 15.85 21.22
C VAL A 136 -8.93 16.68 22.39
N PHE A 137 -7.68 17.13 22.27
CA PHE A 137 -6.97 17.90 23.31
C PHE A 137 -6.83 17.19 24.67
N ASN A 138 -6.02 16.12 24.71
CA ASN A 138 -5.73 15.29 25.89
C ASN A 138 -6.93 14.43 26.33
N ALA A 139 -6.71 13.13 26.58
CA ALA A 139 -7.73 12.29 27.18
C ALA A 139 -8.00 12.70 28.64
N VAL A 140 -6.94 13.03 29.37
CA VAL A 140 -6.99 13.55 30.74
C VAL A 140 -6.05 14.74 30.88
N ARG A 141 -6.57 15.87 31.35
CA ARG A 141 -5.75 17.04 31.72
C ARG A 141 -5.89 17.34 33.21
N SER A 142 -4.80 17.19 33.95
CA SER A 142 -4.78 17.43 35.41
C SER A 142 -3.88 18.60 35.82
N GLY A 143 -4.45 19.58 36.54
CA GLY A 143 -3.71 20.62 37.27
C GLY A 143 -3.44 20.27 38.74
N TYR A 144 -3.88 19.10 39.19
CA TYR A 144 -3.69 18.60 40.57
C TYR A 144 -3.39 17.10 40.56
N ASN A 145 -3.44 16.45 41.73
CA ASN A 145 -3.11 15.04 41.82
C ASN A 145 -4.10 14.16 41.05
N VAL A 146 -3.55 13.26 40.23
CA VAL A 146 -4.34 12.30 39.47
C VAL A 146 -3.79 10.89 39.64
N LEU A 147 -4.67 9.93 39.89
CA LEU A 147 -4.40 8.50 39.85
C LEU A 147 -5.18 7.88 38.69
N LEU A 148 -4.46 7.39 37.68
CA LEU A 148 -5.00 6.55 36.62
C LEU A 148 -4.64 5.10 36.94
N THR A 149 -5.64 4.23 37.12
CA THR A 149 -5.41 2.83 37.49
C THR A 149 -6.30 1.88 36.68
N ASN A 150 -5.79 0.72 36.26
CA ASN A 150 -6.55 -0.29 35.47
C ASN A 150 -7.31 0.31 34.27
N SER A 151 -6.79 1.38 33.66
CA SER A 151 -7.53 2.18 32.69
C SER A 151 -6.81 2.21 31.35
N THR A 152 -7.54 2.54 30.28
CA THR A 152 -6.97 2.62 28.93
C THR A 152 -7.17 4.00 28.34
N LEU A 153 -6.11 4.65 27.85
CA LEU A 153 -6.20 5.87 27.05
C LEU A 153 -5.75 5.55 25.62
N ARG A 154 -6.64 5.64 24.63
CA ARG A 154 -6.30 5.29 23.24
C ARG A 154 -6.87 6.18 22.14
N GLY A 155 -6.14 6.34 21.04
CA GLY A 155 -6.65 7.07 19.87
C GLY A 155 -6.92 8.56 20.12
N ASN A 156 -6.33 9.15 21.17
CA ASN A 156 -6.54 10.56 21.51
C ASN A 156 -5.43 11.41 20.90
N THR A 157 -5.62 12.74 20.80
CA THR A 157 -4.53 13.64 20.37
C THR A 157 -3.32 13.55 21.29
N GLU A 158 -3.54 13.44 22.60
CA GLU A 158 -2.53 13.25 23.63
C GLU A 158 -3.16 12.39 24.75
N GLY A 159 -2.41 11.52 25.41
CA GLY A 159 -2.97 10.61 26.42
C GLY A 159 -3.28 11.32 27.74
N LEU A 160 -2.31 11.38 28.64
CA LEU A 160 -2.41 12.08 29.93
C LEU A 160 -1.52 13.32 29.95
N ARG A 161 -2.09 14.46 30.30
CA ARG A 161 -1.33 15.70 30.49
C ARG A 161 -1.40 16.22 31.91
N LEU A 162 -0.24 16.46 32.50
CA LEU A 162 -0.08 17.05 33.83
C LEU A 162 0.44 18.48 33.71
N THR A 163 -0.37 19.45 34.10
CA THR A 163 -0.01 20.87 34.14
C THR A 163 0.49 21.30 35.52
N ALA A 164 0.09 20.64 36.61
CA ALA A 164 0.63 20.81 37.96
C ALA A 164 0.22 19.63 38.86
N GLY A 165 0.88 19.45 40.02
CA GLY A 165 0.56 18.39 40.99
C GLY A 165 1.23 17.03 40.74
N THR A 166 0.86 16.00 41.50
CA THR A 166 1.46 14.65 41.39
C THR A 166 0.61 13.71 40.54
N GLY A 167 1.22 13.02 39.58
CA GLY A 167 0.54 12.00 38.77
C GLY A 167 0.95 10.60 39.20
N GLU A 168 0.00 9.68 39.26
CA GLU A 168 0.28 8.26 39.31
C GLU A 168 -0.46 7.54 38.19
N VAL A 169 0.26 6.74 37.40
CA VAL A 169 -0.29 5.80 36.42
C VAL A 169 0.08 4.40 36.85
N ARG A 170 -0.93 3.55 37.08
CA ARG A 170 -0.74 2.20 37.61
C ARG A 170 -1.53 1.19 36.80
N ASP A 171 -0.92 0.06 36.44
CA ASP A 171 -1.63 -1.08 35.83
C ASP A 171 -2.51 -0.64 34.63
N SER A 172 -2.07 0.36 33.88
CA SER A 172 -2.88 1.05 32.86
C SER A 172 -2.20 1.00 31.49
N THR A 173 -3.00 1.11 30.42
CA THR A 173 -2.53 1.08 29.04
C THR A 173 -2.73 2.45 28.37
N ILE A 174 -1.67 3.04 27.83
CA ILE A 174 -1.73 4.32 27.11
C ILE A 174 -1.15 4.08 25.71
N THR A 175 -2.01 4.10 24.69
CA THR A 175 -1.59 3.62 23.37
C THR A 175 -2.29 4.24 22.17
N GLY A 176 -1.60 4.35 21.04
CA GLY A 176 -2.22 4.82 19.80
C GLY A 176 -2.65 6.29 19.86
N ASN A 177 -2.04 7.12 20.71
CA ASN A 177 -2.34 8.55 20.75
C ASN A 177 -1.50 9.29 19.70
N GLU A 178 -2.02 10.38 19.12
CA GLU A 178 -1.38 11.10 18.01
C GLU A 178 -0.03 11.75 18.40
N SER A 179 0.11 12.20 19.65
CA SER A 179 1.32 12.81 20.21
C SER A 179 1.86 11.96 21.38
N ASN A 180 2.21 12.57 22.52
CA ASN A 180 2.77 11.86 23.66
C ASN A 180 1.73 10.97 24.36
N GLY A 181 2.19 9.84 24.91
CA GLY A 181 1.36 9.04 25.81
C GLY A 181 1.08 9.78 27.12
N ILE A 182 2.13 10.26 27.78
CA ILE A 182 2.05 11.11 28.97
C ILE A 182 2.90 12.36 28.76
N GLN A 183 2.35 13.54 29.02
CA GLN A 183 3.09 14.79 29.02
C GLN A 183 3.06 15.47 30.39
N VAL A 184 4.24 15.70 30.93
CA VAL A 184 4.46 16.45 32.17
C VAL A 184 5.13 17.77 31.81
N ASN A 185 4.41 18.88 31.96
CA ASN A 185 4.95 20.20 31.66
C ASN A 185 5.96 20.66 32.73
N GLU A 186 6.99 21.41 32.34
CA GLU A 186 7.93 22.07 33.26
C GLU A 186 7.18 23.12 34.11
N VAL A 187 6.97 22.83 35.40
CA VAL A 187 6.33 23.75 36.36
C VAL A 187 7.14 23.79 37.64
N PRO A 188 7.78 24.94 37.98
CA PRO A 188 8.67 25.06 39.11
C PRO A 188 8.04 24.57 40.44
N GLY A 189 8.43 23.36 40.85
CA GLY A 189 8.47 22.94 42.25
C GLY A 189 7.28 22.18 42.82
N ASN A 190 6.63 21.25 42.09
CA ASN A 190 5.79 20.18 42.70
C ASN A 190 5.32 19.03 41.76
N GLY A 191 5.68 19.01 40.47
CA GLY A 191 5.30 17.92 39.56
C GLY A 191 6.09 16.63 39.84
N ILE A 192 5.44 15.55 40.26
CA ILE A 192 6.06 14.22 40.34
C ILE A 192 5.16 13.22 39.63
N LEU A 193 5.69 12.51 38.63
CA LEU A 193 4.99 11.40 37.98
C LEU A 193 5.54 10.06 38.48
N LEU A 194 4.66 9.16 38.90
CA LEU A 194 4.97 7.75 39.16
C LEU A 194 4.22 6.87 38.16
N VAL A 195 4.94 6.11 37.35
CA VAL A 195 4.38 5.09 36.45
C VAL A 195 4.78 3.72 36.96
N ARG A 196 3.80 2.82 37.13
CA ARG A 196 4.05 1.47 37.62
C ARG A 196 3.16 0.41 36.98
N GLY A 197 3.73 -0.74 36.65
CA GLY A 197 2.96 -1.87 36.11
C GLY A 197 2.22 -1.55 34.82
N SER A 198 2.64 -0.54 34.05
CA SER A 198 1.84 0.04 32.96
C SER A 198 2.46 -0.21 31.59
N ASN A 199 1.63 -0.19 30.55
CA ASN A 199 2.05 -0.28 29.15
C ASN A 199 1.82 1.07 28.45
N ILE A 200 2.88 1.66 27.88
CA ILE A 200 2.80 2.91 27.13
C ILE A 200 3.42 2.69 25.74
N SER A 201 2.58 2.53 24.73
CA SER A 201 3.05 2.03 23.43
C SER A 201 2.33 2.62 22.23
N HIS A 202 2.96 2.65 21.06
CA HIS A 202 2.33 3.12 19.81
C HIS A 202 1.81 4.56 19.87
N ASN A 203 2.39 5.43 20.70
CA ASN A 203 2.05 6.86 20.69
C ASN A 203 2.90 7.58 19.63
N GLY A 204 2.37 8.60 18.96
CA GLY A 204 3.01 9.24 17.81
C GLY A 204 4.31 9.98 18.13
N ASP A 205 4.47 10.48 19.37
CA ASP A 205 5.72 11.11 19.84
C ASP A 205 6.39 10.25 20.93
N ALA A 206 6.68 10.82 22.11
CA ALA A 206 7.26 10.07 23.21
C ALA A 206 6.19 9.29 23.97
N GLY A 207 6.54 8.11 24.48
CA GLY A 207 5.71 7.43 25.47
C GLY A 207 5.48 8.34 26.68
N ILE A 208 6.57 8.91 27.21
CA ILE A 208 6.52 9.92 28.27
C ILE A 208 7.41 11.12 27.92
N PHE A 209 6.81 12.31 27.86
CA PHE A 209 7.54 13.58 27.95
C PHE A 209 7.64 14.00 29.43
N ALA A 210 8.86 13.94 29.97
CA ALA A 210 9.18 14.24 31.37
C ALA A 210 9.83 15.63 31.50
N GLY A 211 9.00 16.66 31.68
CA GLY A 211 9.44 18.02 32.05
C GLY A 211 9.76 18.18 33.55
N GLU A 212 9.37 17.22 34.38
CA GLU A 212 9.62 17.22 35.82
C GLU A 212 10.03 15.81 36.31
N ALA A 213 10.33 15.70 37.61
CA ALA A 213 10.76 14.45 38.23
C ALA A 213 9.77 13.31 37.96
N THR A 214 10.29 12.22 37.40
CA THR A 214 9.49 11.07 36.97
C THR A 214 10.12 9.77 37.46
N THR A 215 9.32 8.84 37.95
CA THR A 215 9.76 7.51 38.36
C THR A 215 8.95 6.46 37.60
N ILE A 216 9.63 5.51 36.96
CA ILE A 216 9.03 4.44 36.16
C ILE A 216 9.50 3.11 36.75
N ILE A 217 8.55 2.23 37.06
CA ILE A 217 8.81 0.94 37.70
C ILE A 217 8.02 -0.16 36.99
N ASN A 218 8.61 -1.32 36.71
CA ASN A 218 7.88 -2.48 36.16
C ASN A 218 6.98 -2.13 34.97
N SER A 219 7.42 -1.24 34.08
CA SER A 219 6.56 -0.74 32.99
C SER A 219 7.19 -1.04 31.63
N THR A 220 6.34 -1.25 30.63
CA THR A 220 6.75 -1.49 29.24
C THR A 220 6.46 -0.24 28.43
N LEU A 221 7.47 0.32 27.78
CA LEU A 221 7.35 1.51 26.95
C LEU A 221 7.93 1.24 25.57
N SER A 222 7.08 0.81 24.63
CA SER A 222 7.56 0.25 23.36
C SER A 222 6.85 0.82 22.14
N TYR A 223 7.53 0.88 21.00
CA TYR A 223 6.94 1.30 19.72
C TYR A 223 6.35 2.71 19.70
N ASN A 224 6.89 3.66 20.46
CA ASN A 224 6.48 5.07 20.37
C ASN A 224 7.26 5.79 19.24
N GLY A 225 6.64 6.77 18.59
CA GLY A 225 7.12 7.40 17.36
C GLY A 225 8.30 8.36 17.51
N TYR A 226 8.68 8.73 18.74
CA TYR A 226 9.95 9.42 19.01
C TYR A 226 10.80 8.68 20.04
N ALA A 227 10.40 8.70 21.31
CA ALA A 227 11.15 8.04 22.37
C ALA A 227 10.29 7.27 23.37
N ALA A 228 10.84 6.25 24.05
CA ALA A 228 10.13 5.67 25.20
C ALA A 228 9.93 6.74 26.29
N VAL A 229 11.02 7.46 26.60
CA VAL A 229 11.01 8.63 27.48
C VAL A 229 11.86 9.75 26.87
N TYR A 230 11.27 10.94 26.77
CA TYR A 230 11.98 12.17 26.49
C TYR A 230 11.98 13.06 27.74
N ALA A 231 13.15 13.25 28.35
CA ALA A 231 13.34 14.09 29.53
C ALA A 231 14.01 15.42 29.17
N SER A 232 13.41 16.52 29.60
CA SER A 232 13.95 17.88 29.48
C SER A 232 13.82 18.62 30.80
N GLY A 233 14.86 19.36 31.20
CA GLY A 233 14.88 20.20 32.39
C GLY A 233 15.83 19.69 33.48
N ASN A 234 16.10 20.51 34.50
CA ASN A 234 17.06 20.19 35.56
C ASN A 234 16.40 19.40 36.71
N HIS A 235 16.01 18.15 36.42
CA HIS A 235 15.36 17.23 37.37
C HIS A 235 15.92 15.81 37.25
N SER A 236 15.44 14.91 38.11
CA SER A 236 15.85 13.50 38.11
C SER A 236 14.74 12.61 37.55
N LEU A 237 15.11 11.74 36.61
CA LEU A 237 14.30 10.64 36.09
C LEU A 237 14.84 9.33 36.66
N THR A 238 13.99 8.49 37.22
CA THR A 238 14.38 7.16 37.73
C THR A 238 13.60 6.07 37.01
N VAL A 239 14.31 5.11 36.42
CA VAL A 239 13.74 3.99 35.69
C VAL A 239 14.27 2.71 36.30
N VAL A 240 13.38 1.85 36.77
CA VAL A 240 13.73 0.61 37.47
C VAL A 240 12.91 -0.55 36.92
N ASP A 241 13.55 -1.70 36.72
CA ASP A 241 12.88 -2.93 36.35
C ASP A 241 11.91 -2.72 35.16
N SER A 242 12.30 -1.94 34.15
CA SER A 242 11.40 -1.52 33.05
C SER A 242 11.97 -1.86 31.69
N THR A 243 11.10 -2.10 30.71
CA THR A 243 11.49 -2.47 29.34
C THR A 243 11.11 -1.35 28.39
N MET A 244 12.06 -0.90 27.60
CA MET A 244 11.91 0.13 26.57
C MET A 244 12.43 -0.43 25.26
N GLU A 245 11.57 -0.67 24.29
CA GLU A 245 11.95 -1.43 23.08
C GLU A 245 11.26 -0.92 21.82
N GLY A 246 11.97 -0.95 20.69
CA GLY A 246 11.35 -0.72 19.38
C GLY A 246 10.84 0.70 19.15
N ASN A 247 11.33 1.70 19.90
CA ASN A 247 10.91 3.09 19.73
C ASN A 247 11.59 3.71 18.50
N LEU A 248 10.85 4.55 17.77
CA LEU A 248 11.20 4.89 16.38
C LEU A 248 12.47 5.75 16.26
N VAL A 249 12.86 6.50 17.29
CA VAL A 249 14.12 7.27 17.27
C VAL A 249 15.01 6.86 18.44
N TYR A 250 14.56 7.08 19.68
CA TYR A 250 15.34 6.80 20.88
C TYR A 250 14.63 5.89 21.86
N GLY A 251 15.36 5.07 22.62
CA GLY A 251 14.77 4.46 23.81
C GLY A 251 14.61 5.53 24.89
N LEU A 252 15.71 6.23 25.18
CA LEU A 252 15.80 7.30 26.17
C LEU A 252 16.45 8.54 25.57
N SER A 253 15.77 9.68 25.62
CA SER A 253 16.31 10.98 25.19
C SER A 253 16.43 11.91 26.40
N ILE A 254 17.66 12.21 26.82
CA ILE A 254 17.97 12.93 28.08
C ILE A 254 18.61 14.28 27.78
N GLY A 255 17.82 15.35 27.86
CA GLY A 255 18.21 16.71 27.49
C GLY A 255 18.28 17.72 28.64
N ASN A 256 18.82 18.90 28.36
CA ASN A 256 18.65 20.14 29.13
C ASN A 256 18.97 20.03 30.64
N GLY A 257 20.00 19.27 31.00
CA GLY A 257 20.45 19.10 32.39
C GLY A 257 19.72 18.04 33.19
N ALA A 258 18.82 17.25 32.56
CA ALA A 258 18.15 16.14 33.21
C ALA A 258 19.16 15.06 33.63
N HIS A 259 18.85 14.38 34.74
CA HIS A 259 19.68 13.32 35.29
C HIS A 259 18.88 12.01 35.35
N LEU A 260 19.22 11.07 34.48
CA LEU A 260 18.65 9.72 34.45
C LEU A 260 19.38 8.81 35.45
N ILE A 261 18.60 8.05 36.20
CA ILE A 261 19.04 6.91 37.01
C ILE A 261 18.35 5.67 36.46
N LEU A 262 19.13 4.71 35.95
CA LEU A 262 18.63 3.52 35.26
C LEU A 262 19.11 2.24 35.97
N TYR A 263 18.17 1.45 36.52
CA TYR A 263 18.49 0.21 37.23
C TYR A 263 17.71 -0.98 36.70
N ASN A 264 18.36 -2.15 36.60
CA ASN A 264 17.73 -3.42 36.21
C ASN A 264 16.79 -3.30 35.00
N SER A 265 17.09 -2.41 34.05
CA SER A 265 16.15 -2.09 32.96
C SER A 265 16.74 -2.49 31.61
N ILE A 266 15.86 -2.64 30.62
CA ILE A 266 16.24 -2.95 29.23
C ILE A 266 15.87 -1.77 28.36
N VAL A 267 16.82 -1.35 27.52
CA VAL A 267 16.65 -0.35 26.46
C VAL A 267 17.28 -0.90 25.19
N ALA A 268 16.47 -1.18 24.17
CA ALA A 268 16.93 -1.91 22.99
C ALA A 268 16.10 -1.59 21.74
N ASN A 269 16.61 -1.99 20.57
CA ASN A 269 15.94 -1.90 19.28
C ASN A 269 15.38 -0.51 18.93
N SER A 270 15.98 0.57 19.43
CA SER A 270 15.58 1.92 19.00
C SER A 270 16.28 2.27 17.68
N ALA A 271 15.60 2.94 16.75
CA ALA A 271 16.12 3.02 15.38
C ALA A 271 17.41 3.83 15.23
N GLU A 272 17.60 4.90 16.03
CA GLU A 272 18.87 5.65 16.05
C GLU A 272 19.79 5.19 17.19
N PHE A 273 19.37 5.44 18.43
CA PHE A 273 20.14 5.08 19.63
C PHE A 273 19.20 4.61 20.73
N ASP A 274 19.59 3.58 21.47
CA ASP A 274 18.83 3.15 22.65
C ASP A 274 18.80 4.25 23.72
N CYS A 275 19.87 5.03 23.82
CA CYS A 275 19.96 6.16 24.74
C CYS A 275 20.78 7.31 24.14
N ALA A 276 20.24 8.53 24.17
CA ALA A 276 20.93 9.74 23.75
C ALA A 276 20.92 10.81 24.84
N THR A 277 22.06 11.49 25.02
CA THR A 277 22.19 12.66 25.92
C THR A 277 22.42 13.95 25.12
N PHE A 278 21.67 14.99 25.45
CA PHE A 278 21.75 16.31 24.81
C PHE A 278 21.92 17.43 25.84
N SER A 279 22.52 18.55 25.45
CA SER A 279 22.49 19.82 26.22
C SER A 279 22.76 19.69 27.73
N GLY A 280 23.74 18.87 28.13
CA GLY A 280 24.14 18.69 29.53
C GLY A 280 23.35 17.65 30.31
N GLY A 281 22.48 16.87 29.67
CA GLY A 281 21.87 15.68 30.26
C GLY A 281 22.93 14.64 30.67
N THR A 282 22.61 13.86 31.71
CA THR A 282 23.53 12.89 32.34
C THR A 282 22.79 11.60 32.66
N VAL A 283 23.53 10.48 32.63
CA VAL A 283 22.97 9.14 32.85
C VAL A 283 23.88 8.39 33.83
N ASP A 284 23.29 7.89 34.91
CA ASP A 284 23.88 6.88 35.78
C ASP A 284 23.07 5.59 35.59
N ALA A 285 23.74 4.51 35.18
CA ALA A 285 23.12 3.22 34.93
C ALA A 285 23.86 2.12 35.69
N ASP A 286 23.13 1.26 36.41
CA ASP A 286 23.66 0.03 37.01
C ASP A 286 22.79 -1.17 36.63
N TYR A 287 23.41 -2.35 36.44
CA TYR A 287 22.72 -3.62 36.14
C TYR A 287 21.67 -3.52 35.01
N SER A 288 21.87 -2.61 34.05
CA SER A 288 20.93 -2.36 32.95
C SER A 288 21.49 -2.86 31.63
N LEU A 289 20.61 -3.24 30.71
CA LEU A 289 20.97 -3.66 29.36
C LEU A 289 20.60 -2.53 28.40
N VAL A 290 21.60 -1.97 27.73
CA VAL A 290 21.44 -0.97 26.67
C VAL A 290 22.13 -1.53 25.43
N GLU A 291 21.35 -2.02 24.46
CA GLU A 291 21.82 -2.93 23.39
C GLU A 291 22.97 -2.31 22.59
N ASP A 292 22.90 -1.04 22.21
CA ASP A 292 23.94 -0.36 21.43
C ASP A 292 25.10 0.24 22.27
N GLY A 293 24.98 0.26 23.60
CA GLY A 293 25.96 0.88 24.51
C GLY A 293 26.08 2.40 24.39
N SER A 294 25.01 3.06 23.96
CA SER A 294 24.91 4.52 23.87
C SER A 294 24.84 5.20 25.26
N CYS A 295 24.68 6.53 25.30
CA CYS A 295 24.77 7.36 26.52
C CYS A 295 26.07 7.23 27.36
N GLY A 296 27.15 6.70 26.79
CA GLY A 296 28.42 6.49 27.51
C GLY A 296 28.40 5.28 28.45
N ILE A 297 27.37 4.43 28.36
CA ILE A 297 27.26 3.19 29.12
C ILE A 297 28.22 2.16 28.51
N SER A 298 29.00 1.49 29.36
CA SER A 298 30.02 0.55 28.91
C SER A 298 29.76 -0.85 29.44
N ASN A 299 29.92 -1.85 28.57
CA ASN A 299 29.77 -3.25 28.94
C ASN A 299 30.66 -3.64 30.13
N GLY A 300 30.06 -4.23 31.17
CA GLY A 300 30.72 -4.70 32.39
C GLY A 300 31.10 -3.61 33.40
N VAL A 301 30.85 -2.33 33.11
CA VAL A 301 30.93 -1.24 34.09
C VAL A 301 29.60 -1.15 34.81
N ASP A 302 29.64 -1.16 36.16
CA ASP A 302 28.46 -1.25 37.03
C ASP A 302 27.50 -2.39 36.64
N ASP A 303 28.10 -3.50 36.16
CA ASP A 303 27.43 -4.70 35.64
C ASP A 303 26.42 -4.43 34.51
N ASN A 304 26.54 -3.31 33.79
CA ASN A 304 25.74 -3.06 32.59
C ASN A 304 26.11 -4.04 31.45
N ILE A 305 25.12 -4.37 30.62
CA ILE A 305 25.30 -5.20 29.41
C ILE A 305 25.10 -4.31 28.20
N THR A 306 26.04 -4.34 27.26
CA THR A 306 25.92 -3.67 25.96
C THR A 306 26.45 -4.56 24.84
N GLY A 307 26.05 -4.28 23.60
CA GLY A 307 26.41 -5.03 22.40
C GLY A 307 25.79 -6.43 22.32
N GLN A 308 24.70 -6.68 23.04
CA GLN A 308 23.98 -7.96 23.06
C GLN A 308 22.47 -7.72 22.96
N ASP A 309 21.82 -8.43 22.04
CA ASP A 309 20.36 -8.43 21.90
C ASP A 309 19.70 -8.98 23.19
N PRO A 310 18.74 -8.26 23.80
CA PRO A 310 18.03 -8.75 24.97
C PRO A 310 17.14 -9.98 24.69
N LEU A 311 16.93 -10.37 23.43
CA LEU A 311 16.07 -11.48 23.01
C LEU A 311 14.66 -11.33 23.61
N LEU A 312 14.01 -10.21 23.28
CA LEU A 312 12.64 -9.92 23.66
C LEU A 312 11.65 -10.50 22.64
N GLY A 313 10.53 -11.03 23.14
CA GLY A 313 9.36 -11.30 22.29
C GLY A 313 8.54 -10.04 22.01
N GLN A 314 7.55 -10.16 21.12
CA GLN A 314 6.60 -9.08 20.81
C GLN A 314 5.80 -8.64 22.05
N LEU A 315 5.41 -7.36 22.06
CA LEU A 315 4.48 -6.82 23.05
C LEU A 315 3.10 -7.48 22.90
N ARG A 316 2.67 -8.23 23.91
CA ARG A 316 1.37 -8.93 23.89
C ARG A 316 0.85 -9.16 25.30
N ASP A 317 -0.37 -9.69 25.39
CA ASP A 317 -0.89 -10.23 26.64
C ASP A 317 -0.11 -11.50 27.02
N ASN A 318 0.82 -11.36 27.97
CA ASN A 318 1.55 -12.48 28.58
C ASN A 318 1.04 -12.79 30.00
N GLY A 319 -0.23 -12.45 30.26
CA GLY A 319 -0.86 -12.45 31.57
C GLY A 319 -0.56 -11.18 32.37
N GLY A 320 -1.49 -10.77 33.23
CA GLY A 320 -1.38 -9.55 34.02
C GLY A 320 -2.39 -8.47 33.61
N PRO A 321 -2.29 -7.26 34.18
CA PRO A 321 -3.20 -6.16 33.87
C PRO A 321 -2.87 -5.43 32.55
N THR A 322 -1.63 -5.51 32.07
CA THR A 322 -1.15 -4.80 30.88
C THR A 322 -0.25 -5.69 30.01
N PHE A 323 -0.05 -5.29 28.75
CA PHE A 323 0.83 -6.02 27.83
C PHE A 323 2.30 -5.89 28.22
N THR A 324 3.05 -6.98 28.06
CA THR A 324 4.48 -7.07 28.39
C THR A 324 5.26 -7.72 27.24
N GLN A 325 6.59 -7.68 27.32
CA GLN A 325 7.48 -8.44 26.44
C GLN A 325 8.16 -9.55 27.23
N VAL A 326 8.07 -10.78 26.72
CA VAL A 326 8.69 -11.95 27.33
C VAL A 326 10.21 -11.95 27.10
N LEU A 327 10.98 -12.39 28.10
CA LEU A 327 12.40 -12.73 27.92
C LEU A 327 12.50 -14.15 27.35
N LEU A 328 13.13 -14.29 26.19
CA LEU A 328 13.19 -15.57 25.50
C LEU A 328 14.23 -16.51 26.13
N THR A 329 13.82 -17.73 26.46
CA THR A 329 14.68 -18.82 26.96
C THR A 329 14.70 -19.98 25.98
N LEU A 330 15.56 -19.89 24.97
CA LEU A 330 15.55 -20.84 23.86
C LEU A 330 16.31 -22.12 24.24
N SER A 331 15.66 -23.29 24.17
CA SER A 331 16.32 -24.59 24.34
C SER A 331 16.23 -25.44 23.07
N GLY A 332 17.22 -26.32 22.83
CA GLY A 332 17.14 -27.37 21.80
C GLY A 332 18.25 -27.45 20.75
N SER A 333 18.92 -26.36 20.39
CA SER A 333 20.17 -26.41 19.57
C SER A 333 20.98 -25.10 19.54
N VAL A 334 20.62 -24.08 20.33
CA VAL A 334 21.36 -22.81 20.37
C VAL A 334 21.49 -22.35 21.82
N SER A 335 22.68 -21.89 22.19
CA SER A 335 23.04 -21.34 23.50
C SER A 335 22.43 -19.95 23.78
N ALA A 336 21.26 -19.63 23.21
CA ALA A 336 20.68 -18.29 23.26
C ALA A 336 19.59 -18.20 24.33
N THR A 337 20.01 -18.02 25.57
CA THR A 337 19.12 -17.54 26.65
C THR A 337 19.27 -16.03 26.69
N SER A 338 18.17 -15.29 26.84
CA SER A 338 18.21 -13.83 27.00
C SER A 338 19.28 -13.43 28.02
N PRO A 339 20.19 -12.49 27.68
CA PRO A 339 21.20 -12.01 28.61
C PRO A 339 20.61 -11.22 29.80
N ALA A 340 19.32 -10.88 29.73
CA ALA A 340 18.60 -10.19 30.81
C ALA A 340 18.14 -11.13 31.94
N ILE A 341 18.22 -12.45 31.75
CA ILE A 341 17.74 -13.44 32.72
C ILE A 341 18.75 -13.67 33.84
N ASP A 342 18.27 -13.70 35.09
CA ASP A 342 19.03 -13.87 36.33
C ASP A 342 20.25 -12.91 36.40
N SER A 343 20.13 -11.70 35.83
CA SER A 343 21.28 -10.79 35.63
C SER A 343 21.12 -9.39 36.23
N GLY A 344 20.03 -9.10 36.93
CA GLY A 344 19.84 -7.85 37.69
C GLY A 344 20.47 -7.88 39.09
N ASP A 345 20.19 -6.85 39.88
CA ASP A 345 20.48 -6.78 41.31
C ASP A 345 19.20 -6.65 42.15
N ASN A 346 18.99 -7.59 43.07
CA ASN A 346 17.88 -7.61 44.01
C ASN A 346 17.83 -6.39 44.94
N SER A 347 18.95 -5.66 45.10
CA SER A 347 19.01 -4.44 45.92
C SER A 347 18.25 -3.27 45.30
N TYR A 348 18.08 -3.28 43.97
CA TYR A 348 17.34 -2.27 43.22
C TYR A 348 15.87 -2.64 42.96
N VAL A 349 15.46 -3.89 43.23
CA VAL A 349 14.08 -4.37 43.04
C VAL A 349 13.11 -3.63 43.98
N PRO A 350 12.20 -2.78 43.45
CA PRO A 350 11.36 -1.92 44.27
C PRO A 350 10.04 -2.60 44.69
N THR A 351 9.68 -3.74 44.09
CA THR A 351 8.41 -4.43 44.33
C THR A 351 8.61 -5.95 44.41
N THR A 352 7.65 -6.67 45.00
CA THR A 352 7.73 -8.14 45.14
C THR A 352 7.23 -8.91 43.92
N THR A 353 6.82 -8.20 42.87
CA THR A 353 6.23 -8.77 41.66
C THR A 353 6.74 -8.06 40.42
N ASP A 354 6.68 -8.72 39.26
CA ASP A 354 6.90 -8.06 37.97
C ASP A 354 5.64 -7.31 37.49
N GLN A 355 5.65 -6.77 36.27
CA GLN A 355 4.51 -6.03 35.70
C GLN A 355 3.21 -6.84 35.69
N ARG A 356 3.31 -8.17 35.56
CA ARG A 356 2.16 -9.06 35.45
C ARG A 356 1.53 -9.37 36.80
N GLY A 357 2.17 -8.91 37.89
CA GLY A 357 1.82 -9.27 39.26
C GLY A 357 2.36 -10.64 39.69
N LEU A 358 3.30 -11.23 38.93
CA LEU A 358 3.93 -12.51 39.27
C LEU A 358 5.17 -12.30 40.15
N PRO A 359 5.58 -13.27 41.00
CA PRO A 359 6.67 -13.06 41.96
C PRO A 359 8.00 -12.62 41.32
N ARG A 360 8.72 -11.71 41.98
CA ARG A 360 10.08 -11.25 41.67
C ARG A 360 10.92 -11.08 42.95
N PRO A 361 12.19 -11.54 43.01
CA PRO A 361 12.87 -12.36 42.00
C PRO A 361 12.43 -13.84 42.05
N VAL A 362 12.53 -14.53 40.91
CA VAL A 362 12.50 -15.99 40.80
C VAL A 362 13.96 -16.49 40.70
N ASN A 363 14.24 -17.75 41.04
CA ASN A 363 15.58 -18.36 40.89
C ASN A 363 16.79 -17.65 41.56
N VAL A 364 16.55 -16.75 42.52
CA VAL A 364 17.52 -16.03 43.39
C VAL A 364 17.89 -14.63 42.90
N ILE A 365 17.94 -14.34 41.61
CA ILE A 365 18.33 -13.02 41.07
C ILE A 365 17.21 -12.51 40.17
N ALA A 366 16.87 -11.22 40.28
CA ALA A 366 15.87 -10.61 39.40
C ALA A 366 16.36 -10.53 37.96
N ASP A 367 15.43 -10.66 37.03
CA ASP A 367 15.68 -10.37 35.63
C ASP A 367 15.69 -8.86 35.39
N ARG A 368 16.44 -8.42 34.37
CA ARG A 368 16.37 -7.04 33.90
C ARG A 368 15.09 -6.84 33.08
N GLY A 369 14.49 -5.66 33.19
CA GLY A 369 13.28 -5.28 32.47
C GLY A 369 11.99 -5.49 33.28
N ALA A 370 10.86 -5.25 32.62
CA ALA A 370 9.54 -5.32 33.25
C ALA A 370 9.01 -6.73 33.52
N PHE A 371 9.70 -7.75 32.99
CA PHE A 371 9.26 -9.14 32.99
C PHE A 371 10.21 -10.01 33.82
N GLU A 372 9.66 -10.89 34.64
CA GLU A 372 10.42 -11.89 35.41
C GLU A 372 10.07 -13.32 34.94
N VAL A 373 11.01 -14.02 34.33
CA VAL A 373 10.86 -15.40 33.85
C VAL A 373 10.50 -16.32 35.01
N GLN A 374 9.30 -16.89 34.94
CA GLN A 374 8.90 -17.92 35.88
C GLN A 374 9.50 -19.27 35.46
N THR A 375 9.64 -20.21 36.40
CA THR A 375 10.21 -21.57 36.14
C THR A 375 9.51 -22.40 35.03
N ALA A 376 8.37 -21.95 34.52
CA ALA A 376 7.61 -22.59 33.44
C ALA A 376 7.57 -21.78 32.12
N ASP A 377 8.17 -20.59 32.07
CA ASP A 377 8.00 -19.62 30.97
C ASP A 377 8.95 -19.87 29.79
N ALA A 378 9.44 -21.11 29.63
CA ALA A 378 10.43 -21.38 28.59
C ALA A 378 9.84 -21.49 27.19
N ILE A 379 10.16 -20.51 26.32
CA ILE A 379 9.85 -20.56 24.90
C ILE A 379 10.83 -21.52 24.23
N LEU A 380 10.38 -22.75 24.02
CA LEU A 380 11.13 -23.76 23.29
C LEU A 380 11.24 -23.33 21.84
N CYS A 381 12.46 -23.01 21.36
CA CYS A 381 12.63 -22.75 19.94
C CYS A 381 12.17 -23.97 19.14
N PRO A 382 11.25 -23.76 18.18
CA PRO A 382 10.84 -24.81 17.28
C PRO A 382 12.03 -25.24 16.41
N ALA A 383 12.06 -26.52 16.06
CA ALA A 383 13.01 -27.00 15.07
C ALA A 383 12.59 -26.48 13.69
N PHE A 384 13.54 -25.90 12.95
CA PHE A 384 13.31 -25.51 11.56
C PHE A 384 13.39 -26.75 10.63
N PRO A 385 12.57 -26.85 9.57
CA PRO A 385 11.54 -25.88 9.16
C PRO A 385 10.34 -25.86 10.14
N ILE A 386 9.76 -24.68 10.36
CA ILE A 386 8.56 -24.48 11.19
C ILE A 386 7.38 -24.06 10.31
N THR A 387 6.17 -24.50 10.67
CA THR A 387 4.91 -23.92 10.18
C THR A 387 4.27 -23.08 11.27
N VAL A 388 3.90 -21.84 10.96
CA VAL A 388 3.23 -20.89 11.87
C VAL A 388 1.81 -20.63 11.43
N THR A 389 0.91 -20.43 12.39
CA THR A 389 -0.54 -20.28 12.17
C THR A 389 -1.15 -19.02 12.78
N ASP A 390 -0.35 -18.14 13.36
CA ASP A 390 -0.81 -16.84 13.84
C ASP A 390 0.39 -15.89 14.01
N GLU A 391 0.08 -14.63 14.32
CA GLU A 391 1.06 -13.57 14.56
C GLU A 391 2.05 -13.94 15.70
N ILE A 392 1.57 -14.62 16.73
CA ILE A 392 2.37 -15.03 17.90
C ILE A 392 3.41 -16.07 17.49
N GLU A 393 2.99 -17.12 16.78
CA GLU A 393 3.87 -18.18 16.29
C GLU A 393 4.90 -17.63 15.29
N LEU A 394 4.49 -16.69 14.42
CA LEU A 394 5.41 -16.00 13.49
C LEU A 394 6.47 -15.19 14.24
N SER A 395 6.05 -14.39 15.21
CA SER A 395 6.94 -13.59 16.05
C SER A 395 7.96 -14.46 16.78
N ASP A 396 7.50 -15.53 17.43
CA ASP A 396 8.36 -16.47 18.15
C ASP A 396 9.36 -17.16 17.19
N ALA A 397 8.93 -17.48 15.96
CA ALA A 397 9.79 -18.08 14.93
C ALA A 397 10.87 -17.11 14.41
N ILE A 398 10.52 -15.83 14.16
CA ILE A 398 11.48 -14.78 13.76
C ILE A 398 12.51 -14.57 14.88
N ALA A 399 12.07 -14.49 16.13
CA ALA A 399 12.98 -14.33 17.26
C ALA A 399 13.96 -15.51 17.39
N CYS A 400 13.49 -16.74 17.17
CA CYS A 400 14.34 -17.93 17.12
C CYS A 400 15.35 -17.89 15.96
N TYR A 401 14.96 -17.35 14.80
CA TYR A 401 15.87 -17.14 13.68
C TYR A 401 16.93 -16.08 14.02
N ASN A 402 16.54 -14.93 14.60
CA ASN A 402 17.46 -13.86 14.97
C ASN A 402 18.52 -14.34 15.97
N ALA A 403 18.14 -15.24 16.88
CA ALA A 403 19.05 -15.85 17.86
C ALA A 403 19.95 -16.98 17.29
N ALA A 404 19.78 -17.38 16.03
CA ALA A 404 20.50 -18.50 15.46
C ALA A 404 21.99 -18.20 15.28
N THR A 405 22.86 -19.11 15.74
CA THR A 405 24.33 -18.98 15.63
C THR A 405 24.99 -20.01 14.73
N THR A 406 24.19 -20.94 14.18
CA THR A 406 24.70 -22.01 13.30
C THR A 406 24.45 -21.61 11.85
N PRO A 407 25.49 -21.51 10.99
CA PRO A 407 25.31 -21.25 9.57
C PRO A 407 24.37 -22.27 8.92
N GLY A 408 23.43 -21.79 8.10
CA GLY A 408 22.40 -22.59 7.47
C GLY A 408 21.24 -21.76 6.93
N ALA A 409 20.40 -22.40 6.11
CA ALA A 409 19.12 -21.85 5.68
C ALA A 409 18.02 -22.29 6.64
N TYR A 410 17.29 -21.32 7.17
CA TYR A 410 16.16 -21.49 8.08
C TYR A 410 14.87 -21.24 7.31
N THR A 411 13.80 -22.00 7.59
CA THR A 411 12.53 -21.88 6.86
C THR A 411 11.35 -21.73 7.82
N ILE A 412 10.58 -20.66 7.63
CA ILE A 412 9.28 -20.42 8.25
C ILE A 412 8.23 -20.59 7.15
N ALA A 413 7.23 -21.44 7.36
CA ALA A 413 6.12 -21.65 6.43
C ALA A 413 4.81 -21.20 7.05
N PHE A 414 3.88 -20.63 6.29
CA PHE A 414 2.55 -20.30 6.80
C PHE A 414 1.59 -21.50 6.72
N GLY A 415 0.74 -21.64 7.74
CA GLY A 415 -0.33 -22.63 7.81
C GLY A 415 -1.74 -22.03 7.67
N ASN A 416 -1.84 -20.69 7.68
CA ASN A 416 -3.06 -19.91 7.49
C ASN A 416 -2.71 -18.45 7.10
N ASP A 417 -3.74 -17.65 6.85
CA ASP A 417 -3.61 -16.20 6.80
C ASP A 417 -3.28 -15.64 8.21
N ILE A 418 -2.37 -14.68 8.29
CA ILE A 418 -1.89 -14.02 9.50
C ILE A 418 -2.31 -12.55 9.45
N ASP A 419 -3.27 -12.18 10.30
CA ASP A 419 -3.68 -10.78 10.50
C ASP A 419 -2.78 -10.17 11.60
N LEU A 420 -2.03 -9.13 11.25
CA LEU A 420 -1.12 -8.45 12.16
C LEU A 420 -1.84 -7.40 13.00
N THR A 421 -1.54 -7.38 14.29
CA THR A 421 -2.00 -6.32 15.21
C THR A 421 -0.90 -5.30 15.48
N THR A 422 0.36 -5.70 15.28
CA THR A 422 1.52 -4.79 15.26
C THR A 422 2.47 -5.20 14.13
N SER A 423 3.49 -4.37 13.86
CA SER A 423 4.59 -4.79 12.98
C SER A 423 5.26 -6.07 13.48
N THR A 424 5.73 -6.91 12.57
CA THR A 424 6.54 -8.08 12.95
C THR A 424 7.86 -7.64 13.57
N LEU A 425 8.51 -8.52 14.33
CA LEU A 425 9.89 -8.30 14.75
C LEU A 425 10.80 -8.07 13.54
N PRO A 426 11.75 -7.13 13.58
CA PRO A 426 12.77 -7.00 12.55
C PRO A 426 13.53 -8.30 12.37
N ILE A 427 13.74 -8.69 11.12
CA ILE A 427 14.54 -9.86 10.76
C ILE A 427 16.01 -9.41 10.78
N LYS A 428 16.73 -9.83 11.82
CA LYS A 428 18.12 -9.43 12.08
C LYS A 428 18.99 -10.64 12.44
N ASN A 429 19.89 -11.02 11.54
CA ASN A 429 20.93 -12.00 11.84
C ASN A 429 22.24 -11.70 11.09
N THR A 430 23.27 -11.34 11.83
CA THR A 430 24.59 -10.94 11.30
C THR A 430 25.57 -12.11 11.16
N ILE A 431 25.17 -13.34 11.50
CA ILE A 431 26.04 -14.51 11.45
C ILE A 431 26.25 -14.94 10.00
N ALA A 432 27.49 -14.84 9.53
CA ALA A 432 27.86 -15.21 8.17
C ALA A 432 27.39 -16.63 7.78
N GLY A 433 26.62 -16.71 6.68
CA GLY A 433 26.08 -17.97 6.16
C GLY A 433 24.76 -18.41 6.78
N VAL A 434 24.14 -17.58 7.63
CA VAL A 434 22.74 -17.73 8.05
C VAL A 434 21.84 -17.00 7.06
N SER A 435 20.69 -17.59 6.73
CA SER A 435 19.67 -17.01 5.85
C SER A 435 18.27 -17.50 6.24
N LEU A 436 17.24 -16.71 5.93
CA LEU A 436 15.85 -17.03 6.20
C LEU A 436 15.05 -17.14 4.89
N VAL A 437 14.27 -18.21 4.77
CA VAL A 437 13.19 -18.34 3.78
C VAL A 437 11.87 -18.27 4.53
N ILE A 438 10.99 -17.35 4.12
CA ILE A 438 9.59 -17.31 4.56
C ILE A 438 8.73 -17.74 3.37
N ASP A 439 8.11 -18.90 3.49
CA ASP A 439 7.25 -19.53 2.49
C ASP A 439 5.78 -19.38 2.90
N GLY A 440 5.04 -18.52 2.22
CA GLY A 440 3.64 -18.27 2.57
C GLY A 440 2.69 -19.37 2.12
N GLN A 441 3.09 -20.32 1.28
CA GLN A 441 2.24 -21.42 0.79
C GLN A 441 0.87 -20.95 0.23
N GLY A 442 0.84 -19.75 -0.36
CA GLY A 442 -0.33 -19.04 -0.88
C GLY A 442 -1.18 -18.29 0.15
N PHE A 443 -0.76 -18.21 1.41
CA PHE A 443 -1.44 -17.47 2.48
C PHE A 443 -1.06 -15.98 2.51
N THR A 444 -1.89 -15.19 3.20
CA THR A 444 -1.72 -13.74 3.35
C THR A 444 -1.12 -13.38 4.70
N ILE A 445 -0.20 -12.43 4.73
CA ILE A 445 0.14 -11.63 5.92
C ILE A 445 -0.43 -10.22 5.71
N ASP A 446 -1.31 -9.79 6.62
CA ASP A 446 -2.12 -8.57 6.44
C ASP A 446 -1.91 -7.60 7.60
N GLY A 447 -1.39 -6.39 7.30
CA GLY A 447 -1.26 -5.27 8.25
C GLY A 447 -2.60 -4.63 8.63
N GLN A 448 -3.71 -5.06 8.01
CA GLN A 448 -5.08 -4.61 8.27
C GLN A 448 -5.29 -3.10 8.10
N GLU A 449 -4.44 -2.43 7.32
CA GLU A 449 -4.39 -0.98 7.11
C GLU A 449 -4.17 -0.18 8.40
N LEU A 450 -3.72 -0.85 9.48
CA LEU A 450 -3.46 -0.23 10.77
C LEU A 450 -2.26 0.72 10.68
N SER A 451 -2.46 1.95 11.15
CA SER A 451 -1.40 2.97 11.15
C SER A 451 -0.18 2.52 11.96
N GLY A 452 1.00 2.58 11.34
CA GLY A 452 2.27 2.17 11.92
C GLY A 452 2.59 0.68 11.81
N VAL A 453 1.73 -0.13 11.18
CA VAL A 453 1.93 -1.58 11.05
C VAL A 453 2.59 -1.92 9.71
N ARG A 454 3.73 -2.60 9.80
CA ARG A 454 4.52 -3.09 8.67
C ARG A 454 4.66 -4.62 8.73
N PRO A 455 4.29 -5.35 7.66
CA PRO A 455 4.46 -6.81 7.62
C PRO A 455 5.89 -7.33 7.72
N PHE A 456 6.88 -6.67 7.13
CA PHE A 456 8.27 -7.12 7.25
C PHE A 456 9.28 -5.97 7.33
N GLN A 457 10.30 -6.15 8.16
CA GLN A 457 11.51 -5.34 8.15
C GLN A 457 12.73 -6.25 8.11
N ILE A 458 13.64 -5.98 7.18
CA ILE A 458 14.88 -6.74 6.98
C ILE A 458 16.04 -5.80 7.33
N ASP A 459 16.74 -6.10 8.41
CA ASP A 459 17.86 -5.28 8.85
C ASP A 459 19.16 -5.61 8.09
N THR A 460 20.15 -4.76 8.26
CA THR A 460 21.48 -4.90 7.63
C THR A 460 22.09 -6.28 7.88
N ASP A 461 22.90 -6.73 6.92
CA ASP A 461 23.57 -8.04 6.89
C ASP A 461 22.66 -9.28 6.86
N SER A 462 21.34 -9.13 6.97
CA SER A 462 20.38 -10.23 6.88
C SER A 462 20.13 -10.64 5.43
N ILE A 463 20.03 -11.94 5.17
CA ILE A 463 19.70 -12.51 3.86
C ILE A 463 18.34 -13.21 3.97
N VAL A 464 17.34 -12.68 3.25
CA VAL A 464 15.94 -13.10 3.36
C VAL A 464 15.35 -13.39 1.97
N GLU A 465 14.61 -14.49 1.88
CA GLU A 465 13.77 -14.85 0.75
C GLU A 465 12.31 -14.92 1.19
N LEU A 466 11.43 -14.19 0.49
CA LEU A 466 9.98 -14.26 0.66
C LEU A 466 9.39 -14.95 -0.56
N THR A 467 8.58 -15.99 -0.37
CA THR A 467 8.01 -16.75 -1.48
C THR A 467 6.57 -17.21 -1.26
N ASP A 468 5.81 -17.36 -2.36
CA ASP A 468 4.44 -17.90 -2.43
C ASP A 468 3.50 -17.29 -1.38
N MET A 469 3.37 -15.97 -1.35
CA MET A 469 2.56 -15.29 -0.34
C MET A 469 1.89 -14.01 -0.84
N THR A 470 0.91 -13.54 -0.07
CA THR A 470 0.37 -12.18 -0.23
C THR A 470 0.79 -11.32 0.97
N ILE A 471 1.39 -10.16 0.72
CA ILE A 471 1.70 -9.13 1.72
C ILE A 471 0.74 -7.97 1.50
N ALA A 472 -0.13 -7.70 2.46
CA ALA A 472 -1.21 -6.73 2.31
C ALA A 472 -1.36 -5.78 3.48
N GLY A 473 -2.03 -4.64 3.23
CA GLY A 473 -2.55 -3.77 4.27
C GLY A 473 -1.51 -3.13 5.20
N GLY A 474 -0.22 -3.16 4.85
CA GLY A 474 0.79 -2.42 5.60
C GLY A 474 0.58 -0.92 5.43
N ASN A 475 0.63 -0.14 6.51
CA ASN A 475 0.35 1.30 6.49
C ASN A 475 1.28 2.04 7.45
N VAL A 476 2.26 2.78 6.92
CA VAL A 476 3.30 3.43 7.73
C VAL A 476 3.47 4.92 7.41
N PRO A 477 3.81 5.76 8.40
CA PRO A 477 3.99 7.21 8.18
C PRO A 477 5.27 7.58 7.44
N TYR A 478 6.20 6.64 7.21
CA TYR A 478 7.46 6.92 6.53
C TYR A 478 7.62 6.02 5.30
N TYR A 479 8.43 4.98 5.40
CA TYR A 479 8.85 4.19 4.25
C TYR A 479 8.46 2.72 4.37
N GLY A 480 8.19 2.06 3.24
CA GLY A 480 8.06 0.61 3.16
C GLY A 480 6.79 0.10 3.84
N GLY A 481 5.62 0.33 3.23
CA GLY A 481 4.34 -0.09 3.81
C GLY A 481 4.25 -1.60 3.99
N GLY A 482 4.53 -2.37 2.93
CA GLY A 482 4.59 -3.83 2.99
C GLY A 482 5.92 -4.35 3.55
N ALA A 483 7.04 -3.81 3.09
CA ALA A 483 8.36 -4.17 3.59
C ALA A 483 9.39 -3.03 3.57
N LEU A 484 10.30 -3.06 4.54
CA LEU A 484 11.47 -2.18 4.65
C LEU A 484 12.74 -3.02 4.55
N ASN A 485 13.61 -2.76 3.57
CA ASN A 485 14.81 -3.56 3.34
C ASN A 485 16.12 -2.78 3.46
N TYR A 486 16.89 -3.08 4.51
CA TYR A 486 18.30 -2.70 4.67
C TYR A 486 19.28 -3.87 4.39
N GLY A 487 18.77 -5.10 4.29
CA GLY A 487 19.55 -6.31 4.01
C GLY A 487 19.51 -6.76 2.55
N ALA A 488 19.73 -8.05 2.30
CA ALA A 488 19.55 -8.66 0.98
C ALA A 488 18.21 -9.38 0.90
N LEU A 489 17.29 -8.87 0.08
CA LEU A 489 15.93 -9.38 -0.04
C LEU A 489 15.68 -9.98 -1.43
N THR A 490 15.22 -11.23 -1.46
CA THR A 490 14.69 -11.89 -2.65
C THR A 490 13.18 -12.11 -2.50
N VAL A 491 12.41 -11.77 -3.52
CA VAL A 491 10.95 -11.87 -3.57
C VAL A 491 10.56 -12.70 -4.79
N THR A 492 9.89 -13.83 -4.59
CA THR A 492 9.52 -14.75 -5.67
C THR A 492 8.11 -15.28 -5.53
N ASP A 493 7.27 -15.13 -6.55
CA ASP A 493 5.86 -15.53 -6.50
C ASP A 493 5.08 -14.84 -5.35
N VAL A 494 5.38 -13.58 -5.07
CA VAL A 494 4.73 -12.80 -4.01
C VAL A 494 3.79 -11.74 -4.59
N VAL A 495 2.66 -11.51 -3.91
CA VAL A 495 1.74 -10.42 -4.21
C VAL A 495 1.83 -9.35 -3.12
N PHE A 496 2.30 -8.15 -3.47
CA PHE A 496 2.18 -6.96 -2.62
C PHE A 496 0.94 -6.19 -3.03
N ARG A 497 -0.04 -6.06 -2.14
CA ARG A 497 -1.30 -5.36 -2.44
C ARG A 497 -1.80 -4.46 -1.33
N ASP A 498 -2.41 -3.33 -1.71
CA ASP A 498 -3.07 -2.42 -0.77
C ASP A 498 -2.12 -1.92 0.36
N ASN A 499 -0.80 -1.82 0.09
CA ASN A 499 0.16 -1.30 1.06
C ASN A 499 0.42 0.20 0.84
N ALA A 500 0.52 0.95 1.93
CA ALA A 500 0.63 2.39 1.94
C ALA A 500 1.81 2.88 2.79
N ALA A 501 2.49 3.90 2.27
CA ALA A 501 3.51 4.66 2.99
C ALA A 501 3.24 6.16 2.78
N ALA A 502 3.42 7.02 3.79
CA ALA A 502 3.25 8.45 3.56
C ALA A 502 4.39 9.02 2.71
N GLU A 503 5.64 8.58 2.94
CA GLU A 503 6.81 9.05 2.19
C GLU A 503 7.00 8.25 0.90
N ALA A 504 7.55 7.03 0.98
CA ALA A 504 7.96 6.29 -0.21
C ALA A 504 7.93 4.77 -0.04
N GLY A 505 7.76 4.05 -1.16
CA GLY A 505 7.78 2.59 -1.19
C GLY A 505 6.55 1.99 -0.50
N GLY A 506 5.35 2.26 -1.03
CA GLY A 506 4.10 1.72 -0.45
C GLY A 506 4.16 0.19 -0.31
N GLY A 507 4.64 -0.52 -1.34
CA GLY A 507 4.95 -1.94 -1.26
C GLY A 507 6.27 -2.21 -0.54
N ILE A 508 7.39 -1.80 -1.12
CA ILE A 508 8.74 -2.01 -0.59
C ILE A 508 9.51 -0.70 -0.65
N ALA A 509 10.18 -0.36 0.44
CA ALA A 509 11.28 0.59 0.40
C ALA A 509 12.61 -0.16 0.60
N ASN A 510 13.60 0.15 -0.25
CA ASN A 510 14.83 -0.61 -0.39
C ASN A 510 16.06 0.30 -0.35
N TRP A 511 16.96 0.01 0.59
CA TRP A 511 18.25 0.68 0.78
C TRP A 511 19.45 -0.21 0.42
N SER A 512 19.20 -1.42 -0.11
CA SER A 512 20.24 -2.42 -0.33
C SER A 512 19.89 -3.34 -1.53
N PHE A 513 20.27 -4.62 -1.51
CA PHE A 513 20.02 -5.53 -2.63
C PHE A 513 18.58 -6.03 -2.63
N LEU A 514 17.91 -5.88 -3.78
CA LEU A 514 16.54 -6.36 -4.00
C LEU A 514 16.47 -7.15 -5.31
N THR A 515 15.98 -8.39 -5.23
CA THR A 515 15.65 -9.21 -6.40
C THR A 515 14.17 -9.57 -6.35
N ILE A 516 13.46 -9.32 -7.45
CA ILE A 516 12.03 -9.60 -7.61
C ILE A 516 11.84 -10.46 -8.85
N ASP A 517 11.16 -11.58 -8.69
CA ASP A 517 10.89 -12.53 -9.76
C ASP A 517 9.45 -13.05 -9.68
N HIS A 518 8.75 -13.15 -10.82
CA HIS A 518 7.38 -13.69 -10.92
C HIS A 518 6.38 -13.09 -9.90
N SER A 519 6.58 -11.84 -9.50
CA SER A 519 5.82 -11.22 -8.41
C SER A 519 4.87 -10.13 -8.93
N THR A 520 3.83 -9.84 -8.14
CA THR A 520 2.81 -8.84 -8.49
C THR A 520 2.75 -7.74 -7.45
N PHE A 521 2.73 -6.48 -7.90
CA PHE A 521 2.53 -5.30 -7.08
C PHE A 521 1.27 -4.59 -7.56
N GLU A 522 0.22 -4.57 -6.75
CA GLU A 522 -1.05 -3.94 -7.12
C GLU A 522 -1.58 -2.99 -6.05
N PHE A 523 -2.09 -1.82 -6.46
CA PHE A 523 -2.74 -0.86 -5.55
C PHE A 523 -1.88 -0.42 -4.36
N ASN A 524 -0.56 -0.40 -4.52
CA ASN A 524 0.33 0.13 -3.48
C ASN A 524 0.51 1.64 -3.70
N SER A 525 0.58 2.41 -2.62
CA SER A 525 0.59 3.87 -2.68
C SER A 525 1.66 4.52 -1.80
N ALA A 526 2.30 5.57 -2.32
CA ALA A 526 3.14 6.49 -1.56
C ALA A 526 2.56 7.92 -1.64
N ALA A 527 2.14 8.51 -0.53
CA ALA A 527 1.32 9.72 -0.57
C ALA A 527 2.08 10.98 -1.00
N HIS A 528 3.32 11.18 -0.55
CA HIS A 528 4.01 12.46 -0.66
C HIS A 528 5.28 12.43 -1.52
N SER A 529 5.92 11.26 -1.66
CA SER A 529 7.17 11.15 -2.42
C SER A 529 7.06 10.15 -3.57
N SER A 530 7.76 9.00 -3.51
CA SER A 530 8.15 8.30 -4.73
C SER A 530 8.04 6.78 -4.63
N GLY A 531 7.69 6.12 -5.74
CA GLY A 531 7.66 4.66 -5.81
C GLY A 531 6.48 4.05 -5.05
N GLY A 532 5.28 4.05 -5.66
CA GLY A 532 4.07 3.56 -5.01
C GLY A 532 4.17 2.07 -4.66
N ALA A 533 4.75 1.28 -5.56
CA ALA A 533 5.13 -0.11 -5.29
C ALA A 533 6.52 -0.19 -4.66
N ILE A 534 7.54 0.34 -5.32
CA ILE A 534 8.94 0.17 -4.91
C ILE A 534 9.65 1.51 -4.91
N ASN A 535 10.24 1.85 -3.78
CA ASN A 535 11.26 2.89 -3.70
C ASN A 535 12.62 2.24 -3.49
N SER A 536 13.56 2.49 -4.40
CA SER A 536 14.94 2.00 -4.30
C SER A 536 15.87 3.21 -4.16
N PHE A 537 16.33 3.47 -2.94
CA PHE A 537 17.11 4.66 -2.59
C PHE A 537 18.33 4.29 -1.74
N GLY A 538 19.53 4.67 -2.16
CA GLY A 538 20.75 4.48 -1.37
C GLY A 538 21.12 5.77 -0.62
N GLU A 539 21.41 5.69 0.67
CA GLU A 539 21.92 6.84 1.44
C GLU A 539 23.44 6.82 1.64
N GLN A 540 24.10 5.68 1.40
CA GLN A 540 25.56 5.54 1.48
C GLN A 540 26.17 5.23 0.11
N LEU A 541 27.45 5.56 -0.05
CA LEU A 541 28.29 5.44 -1.26
C LEU A 541 28.46 4.01 -1.84
N GLY A 542 27.54 3.07 -1.56
CA GLY A 542 27.47 1.74 -2.13
C GLY A 542 26.36 1.63 -3.19
N THR A 543 26.60 0.85 -4.24
CA THR A 543 25.61 0.58 -5.30
C THR A 543 24.43 -0.23 -4.75
N VAL A 544 23.23 0.33 -4.83
CA VAL A 544 21.96 -0.36 -4.57
C VAL A 544 21.49 -0.95 -5.89
N VAL A 545 21.33 -2.27 -5.97
CA VAL A 545 20.89 -2.94 -7.21
C VAL A 545 19.52 -3.55 -6.99
N THR A 546 18.56 -3.10 -7.80
CA THR A 546 17.22 -3.67 -7.87
C THR A 546 17.04 -4.39 -9.20
N THR A 547 16.83 -5.71 -9.14
CA THR A 547 16.59 -6.58 -10.30
C THR A 547 15.15 -7.07 -10.29
N ILE A 548 14.45 -6.92 -11.42
CA ILE A 548 13.03 -7.25 -11.57
C ILE A 548 12.86 -8.05 -12.85
N THR A 549 12.34 -9.28 -12.72
CA THR A 549 12.08 -10.19 -13.83
C THR A 549 10.68 -10.78 -13.76
N PHE A 550 10.06 -10.98 -14.94
CA PHE A 550 8.77 -11.67 -15.07
C PHE A 550 7.65 -11.16 -14.14
N SER A 551 7.69 -9.88 -13.77
CA SER A 551 6.85 -9.32 -12.71
C SER A 551 5.83 -8.33 -13.25
N THR A 552 4.77 -8.11 -12.46
CA THR A 552 3.60 -7.31 -12.84
C THR A 552 3.37 -6.16 -11.86
N PHE A 553 3.21 -4.93 -12.36
CA PHE A 553 2.95 -3.73 -11.56
C PHE A 553 1.68 -3.04 -12.07
N ILE A 554 0.62 -3.04 -11.26
CA ILE A 554 -0.71 -2.57 -11.68
C ILE A 554 -1.29 -1.55 -10.70
N ASN A 555 -1.78 -0.42 -11.20
CA ASN A 555 -2.51 0.58 -10.40
C ASN A 555 -1.78 1.05 -9.13
N ASN A 556 -0.44 1.13 -9.17
CA ASN A 556 0.31 1.72 -8.07
C ASN A 556 0.38 3.24 -8.27
N SER A 557 0.42 3.98 -7.15
CA SER A 557 0.38 5.44 -7.19
C SER A 557 1.43 6.11 -6.30
N ALA A 558 2.08 7.15 -6.81
CA ALA A 558 2.99 8.00 -6.04
C ALA A 558 3.08 9.41 -6.62
N ALA A 559 3.85 10.31 -6.02
CA ALA A 559 4.11 11.61 -6.63
C ALA A 559 5.08 11.48 -7.84
N VAL A 560 6.11 10.62 -7.72
CA VAL A 560 7.05 10.28 -8.81
C VAL A 560 7.26 8.76 -8.88
N GLY A 561 7.26 8.19 -10.09
CA GLY A 561 7.44 6.74 -10.24
C GLY A 561 6.25 5.99 -9.65
N GLY A 562 5.08 6.07 -10.30
CA GLY A 562 3.82 5.56 -9.75
C GLY A 562 3.93 4.10 -9.29
N ALA A 563 4.67 3.27 -10.03
CA ALA A 563 5.11 1.96 -9.55
C ALA A 563 6.49 2.03 -8.88
N ILE A 564 7.52 2.39 -9.63
CA ILE A 564 8.91 2.27 -9.19
C ILE A 564 9.61 3.61 -9.24
N PHE A 565 10.31 3.94 -8.16
CA PHE A 565 11.29 5.01 -8.15
C PHE A 565 12.67 4.47 -7.83
N ALA A 566 13.65 4.76 -8.70
CA ALA A 566 15.05 4.45 -8.50
C ALA A 566 15.85 5.74 -8.31
N GLY A 567 16.25 6.00 -7.06
CA GLY A 567 16.93 7.22 -6.64
C GLY A 567 18.44 7.25 -6.95
N TYR A 568 19.16 8.21 -6.35
CA TYR A 568 20.53 8.59 -6.69
C TYR A 568 21.54 7.44 -6.91
N PHE A 569 21.50 6.38 -6.09
CA PHE A 569 22.41 5.23 -6.18
C PHE A 569 21.72 3.91 -6.55
N GLY A 570 20.43 3.96 -6.91
CA GLY A 570 19.64 2.78 -7.26
C GLY A 570 19.80 2.41 -8.73
N GLU A 571 20.63 1.42 -9.04
CA GLU A 571 20.65 0.80 -10.36
C GLU A 571 19.39 -0.07 -10.54
N LEU A 572 18.69 0.13 -11.65
CA LEU A 572 17.46 -0.60 -11.97
C LEU A 572 17.67 -1.50 -13.19
N SER A 573 17.41 -2.79 -13.00
CA SER A 573 17.44 -3.82 -14.04
C SER A 573 16.05 -4.44 -14.17
N ILE A 574 15.27 -4.02 -15.17
CA ILE A 574 13.94 -4.57 -15.44
C ILE A 574 13.97 -5.41 -16.71
N SER A 575 13.46 -6.62 -16.66
CA SER A 575 13.19 -7.40 -17.87
C SER A 575 11.96 -8.31 -17.80
N GLU A 576 11.40 -8.63 -18.97
CA GLU A 576 10.25 -9.54 -19.13
C GLU A 576 8.99 -9.17 -18.30
N SER A 577 8.84 -7.88 -17.97
CA SER A 577 7.87 -7.40 -16.98
C SER A 577 6.75 -6.56 -17.60
N TYR A 578 5.64 -6.40 -16.86
CA TYR A 578 4.43 -5.70 -17.30
C TYR A 578 4.02 -4.60 -16.31
N PHE A 579 3.81 -3.39 -16.81
CA PHE A 579 3.42 -2.21 -16.04
C PHE A 579 2.13 -1.63 -16.62
N ALA A 580 1.05 -1.57 -15.83
CA ALA A 580 -0.20 -0.99 -16.31
C ALA A 580 -1.02 -0.19 -15.31
N GLY A 581 -1.65 0.90 -15.78
CA GLY A 581 -2.54 1.72 -14.95
C GLY A 581 -1.85 2.42 -13.78
N ASN A 582 -0.51 2.45 -13.74
CA ASN A 582 0.22 3.12 -12.66
C ASN A 582 0.17 4.64 -12.87
N THR A 583 0.01 5.38 -11.77
CA THR A 583 -0.26 6.82 -11.81
C THR A 583 0.75 7.61 -11.00
N ALA A 584 1.26 8.70 -11.55
CA ALA A 584 2.10 9.65 -10.83
C ALA A 584 1.53 11.07 -10.85
N ASP A 585 1.52 11.76 -9.71
CA ASP A 585 1.05 13.15 -9.64
C ASP A 585 1.96 14.13 -10.39
N PHE A 586 3.22 13.75 -10.62
CA PHE A 586 4.19 14.60 -11.33
C PHE A 586 4.79 13.91 -12.54
N ALA A 587 5.52 12.80 -12.34
CA ALA A 587 6.31 12.21 -13.42
C ALA A 587 6.58 10.73 -13.25
N GLY A 588 6.78 10.03 -14.37
CA GLY A 588 7.08 8.59 -14.37
C GLY A 588 5.88 7.80 -13.91
N GLY A 589 4.80 7.78 -14.69
CA GLY A 589 3.55 7.12 -14.26
C GLY A 589 3.78 5.66 -13.87
N ALA A 590 4.67 4.94 -14.56
CA ALA A 590 5.21 3.68 -14.07
C ALA A 590 6.56 3.84 -13.35
N VAL A 591 7.59 4.35 -14.04
CA VAL A 591 8.98 4.32 -13.53
C VAL A 591 9.60 5.71 -13.54
N GLY A 592 10.12 6.13 -12.39
CA GLY A 592 11.00 7.29 -12.25
C GLY A 592 12.45 6.86 -12.01
N ALA A 593 13.35 7.18 -12.93
CA ALA A 593 14.77 6.86 -12.82
C ALA A 593 15.62 8.13 -12.60
N GLU A 594 16.42 8.10 -11.53
CA GLU A 594 17.26 9.21 -11.04
C GLU A 594 18.70 8.75 -10.69
N SER A 595 19.10 7.59 -11.21
CA SER A 595 20.38 6.95 -10.89
C SER A 595 21.58 7.70 -11.47
N ILE A 596 22.25 8.51 -10.65
CA ILE A 596 23.46 9.25 -11.04
C ILE A 596 24.73 8.38 -11.10
N GLN A 597 24.72 7.19 -10.47
CA GLN A 597 25.84 6.25 -10.43
C GLN A 597 25.41 4.88 -10.95
N GLY A 598 25.53 4.69 -12.26
CA GLY A 598 25.19 3.42 -12.89
C GLY A 598 24.45 3.58 -14.21
N SER A 599 24.15 2.47 -14.87
CA SER A 599 23.24 2.44 -16.01
C SER A 599 22.06 1.55 -15.69
N SER A 600 20.86 2.12 -15.77
CA SER A 600 19.63 1.34 -15.64
C SER A 600 19.24 0.78 -17.00
N ILE A 601 18.77 -0.47 -17.01
CA ILE A 601 18.36 -1.17 -18.23
C ILE A 601 16.93 -1.66 -18.07
N ILE A 602 16.08 -1.29 -19.03
CA ILE A 602 14.73 -1.80 -19.19
C ILE A 602 14.70 -2.59 -20.49
N ALA A 603 14.38 -3.87 -20.45
CA ALA A 603 14.37 -4.71 -21.63
C ALA A 603 13.13 -5.59 -21.73
N ASN A 604 12.68 -5.91 -22.93
CA ASN A 604 11.72 -7.00 -23.16
C ASN A 604 10.44 -6.83 -22.32
N SER A 605 9.98 -5.60 -22.10
CA SER A 605 8.91 -5.28 -21.14
C SER A 605 7.82 -4.43 -21.79
N THR A 606 6.61 -4.49 -21.22
CA THR A 606 5.43 -3.79 -21.73
C THR A 606 4.92 -2.76 -20.71
N PHE A 607 4.69 -1.53 -21.18
CA PHE A 607 4.13 -0.41 -20.42
C PHE A 607 2.83 0.05 -21.07
N TYR A 608 1.71 -0.11 -20.39
CA TYR A 608 0.38 0.14 -20.92
C TYR A 608 -0.45 1.06 -20.03
N ASP A 609 -1.06 2.10 -20.57
CA ASP A 609 -2.02 2.96 -19.85
C ASP A 609 -1.47 3.50 -18.51
N ASN A 610 -0.16 3.82 -18.45
CA ASN A 610 0.43 4.48 -17.29
C ASN A 610 0.33 6.00 -17.48
N SER A 611 0.06 6.71 -16.40
CA SER A 611 -0.26 8.14 -16.47
C SER A 611 0.59 8.96 -15.50
N ALA A 612 1.06 10.11 -15.95
CA ALA A 612 1.61 11.15 -15.10
C ALA A 612 1.01 12.51 -15.46
N ASP A 613 0.88 13.45 -14.53
CA ASP A 613 0.31 14.75 -14.89
C ASP A 613 1.24 15.57 -15.81
N ASP A 614 2.57 15.56 -15.61
CA ASP A 614 3.48 16.40 -16.39
C ASP A 614 4.34 15.65 -17.40
N PHE A 615 5.08 14.62 -16.96
CA PHE A 615 6.19 14.06 -17.75
C PHE A 615 6.29 12.54 -17.66
N GLY A 616 6.48 11.88 -18.80
CA GLY A 616 6.83 10.46 -18.83
C GLY A 616 5.74 9.59 -18.24
N GLY A 617 4.60 9.46 -18.90
CA GLY A 617 3.49 8.62 -18.43
C GLY A 617 3.91 7.16 -18.22
N GLY A 618 4.79 6.64 -19.09
CA GLY A 618 5.48 5.36 -18.86
C GLY A 618 6.72 5.54 -17.97
N VAL A 619 7.81 6.03 -18.56
CA VAL A 619 9.12 6.14 -17.91
C VAL A 619 9.63 7.58 -18.00
N ILE A 620 10.18 8.08 -16.90
CA ILE A 620 11.01 9.29 -16.90
C ILE A 620 12.44 8.96 -16.47
N ASN A 621 13.41 9.47 -17.24
CA ASN A 621 14.81 9.53 -16.83
C ASN A 621 15.20 10.98 -16.48
N SER A 622 15.44 11.26 -15.20
CA SER A 622 15.85 12.61 -14.79
C SER A 622 17.36 12.74 -14.60
N ALA A 623 18.08 11.64 -14.32
CA ALA A 623 19.54 11.59 -14.36
C ALA A 623 20.11 10.19 -14.62
N GLY A 624 21.32 10.19 -15.16
CA GLY A 624 22.06 8.99 -15.49
C GLY A 624 21.67 8.40 -16.84
N GLN A 625 22.26 7.25 -17.16
CA GLN A 625 21.97 6.57 -18.41
C GLN A 625 20.90 5.50 -18.22
N VAL A 626 19.79 5.66 -18.94
CA VAL A 626 18.76 4.64 -19.08
C VAL A 626 18.82 4.06 -20.49
N THR A 627 18.90 2.73 -20.58
CA THR A 627 18.78 2.03 -21.86
C THR A 627 17.48 1.24 -21.88
N ILE A 628 16.63 1.52 -22.87
CA ILE A 628 15.36 0.83 -23.12
C ILE A 628 15.51 0.03 -24.40
N ASN A 629 15.41 -1.29 -24.31
CA ASN A 629 15.58 -2.17 -25.45
C ASN A 629 14.38 -3.09 -25.62
N ASN A 630 13.98 -3.36 -26.86
CA ASN A 630 13.05 -4.44 -27.17
C ASN A 630 11.76 -4.35 -26.33
N SER A 631 11.22 -3.15 -26.11
CA SER A 631 10.09 -2.92 -25.21
C SER A 631 8.90 -2.32 -25.94
N THR A 632 7.73 -2.32 -25.32
CA THR A 632 6.49 -1.84 -25.93
C THR A 632 5.79 -0.87 -24.98
N PHE A 633 5.56 0.36 -25.44
CA PHE A 633 4.84 1.43 -24.74
C PHE A 633 3.57 1.75 -25.52
N VAL A 634 2.40 1.57 -24.91
CA VAL A 634 1.10 1.78 -25.56
C VAL A 634 0.18 2.58 -24.63
N ASP A 635 -0.49 3.59 -25.18
CA ASP A 635 -1.53 4.39 -24.50
C ASP A 635 -1.10 5.04 -23.18
N ASN A 636 0.19 5.31 -23.00
CA ASN A 636 0.67 6.01 -21.82
C ASN A 636 0.41 7.52 -21.95
N SER A 637 0.10 8.20 -20.84
CA SER A 637 -0.37 9.59 -20.86
C SER A 637 0.45 10.51 -19.98
N ALA A 638 0.86 11.66 -20.52
CA ALA A 638 1.36 12.79 -19.74
C ALA A 638 1.12 14.11 -20.47
N GLN A 639 1.36 15.25 -19.82
CA GLN A 639 1.34 16.52 -20.54
C GLN A 639 2.44 16.55 -21.63
N ASN A 640 3.63 16.00 -21.33
CA ASN A 640 4.73 15.91 -22.28
C ASN A 640 5.43 14.54 -22.18
N GLY A 641 5.51 13.82 -23.29
CA GLY A 641 6.15 12.51 -23.35
C GLY A 641 5.31 11.47 -22.62
N GLY A 642 4.15 11.12 -23.18
CA GLY A 642 3.23 10.13 -22.64
C GLY A 642 3.90 8.77 -22.44
N ALA A 643 4.74 8.30 -23.36
CA ALA A 643 5.53 7.09 -23.11
C ALA A 643 6.83 7.41 -22.35
N LEU A 644 7.69 8.27 -22.90
CA LEU A 644 9.03 8.53 -22.35
C LEU A 644 9.30 10.03 -22.15
N ALA A 645 10.01 10.37 -21.08
CA ALA A 645 10.53 11.72 -20.90
C ALA A 645 11.98 11.69 -20.38
N THR A 646 12.82 12.63 -20.82
CA THR A 646 14.19 12.79 -20.29
C THR A 646 14.59 14.23 -19.95
N GLY A 647 15.27 14.40 -18.82
CA GLY A 647 16.03 15.61 -18.46
C GLY A 647 15.19 16.81 -18.03
N PHE A 648 14.73 16.87 -16.78
CA PHE A 648 13.90 18.00 -16.30
C PHE A 648 14.42 18.70 -15.05
N TYR A 649 14.75 19.98 -15.28
CA TYR A 649 15.12 21.08 -14.38
C TYR A 649 13.98 21.93 -13.82
N PHE A 650 13.60 21.85 -12.53
CA PHE A 650 12.88 22.95 -11.88
C PHE A 650 13.87 24.09 -11.59
N CYS A 651 13.73 25.27 -12.18
CA CYS A 651 14.77 26.32 -12.09
C CYS A 651 14.22 27.75 -11.87
N PHE A 652 15.11 28.66 -11.46
CA PHE A 652 14.91 30.11 -11.27
C PHE A 652 15.88 30.93 -12.13
N THR A 653 15.58 32.17 -12.53
CA THR A 653 16.60 33.00 -13.22
C THR A 653 17.73 33.45 -12.29
N ALA A 654 18.87 33.85 -12.87
CA ALA A 654 20.12 34.16 -12.16
C ALA A 654 20.00 35.07 -10.92
N ASP A 655 19.06 36.02 -10.95
CA ASP A 655 18.98 37.09 -9.96
C ASP A 655 18.07 36.74 -8.76
N VAL A 656 17.38 35.61 -8.80
CA VAL A 656 16.55 35.14 -7.66
C VAL A 656 17.41 34.99 -6.40
N GLN A 657 16.90 35.50 -5.28
CA GLN A 657 17.61 35.57 -4.01
C GLN A 657 17.31 34.34 -3.16
N VAL A 658 18.32 33.52 -2.92
CA VAL A 658 18.29 32.37 -2.00
C VAL A 658 18.60 32.84 -0.58
N VAL A 659 17.87 32.35 0.41
CA VAL A 659 18.05 32.73 1.81
C VAL A 659 19.09 31.83 2.49
N LEU A 660 20.17 32.43 2.98
CA LEU A 660 21.25 31.75 3.71
C LEU A 660 20.86 31.50 5.18
N ALA A 661 21.55 30.58 5.85
CA ALA A 661 21.31 30.19 7.24
C ALA A 661 21.40 31.36 8.25
N ASP A 662 22.18 32.41 7.93
CA ASP A 662 22.29 33.64 8.74
C ASP A 662 21.14 34.65 8.48
N GLY A 663 20.18 34.28 7.63
CA GLY A 663 19.04 35.10 7.22
C GLY A 663 19.36 36.14 6.15
N THR A 664 20.62 36.24 5.68
CA THR A 664 20.97 37.06 4.52
C THR A 664 20.58 36.37 3.21
N THR A 665 20.75 37.05 2.07
CA THR A 665 20.44 36.46 0.76
C THR A 665 21.63 36.48 -0.18
N LYS A 666 21.64 35.51 -1.09
CA LYS A 666 22.63 35.36 -2.16
C LYS A 666 21.90 35.12 -3.48
N ARG A 667 22.38 35.69 -4.58
CA ARG A 667 21.84 35.34 -5.90
C ARG A 667 22.04 33.86 -6.14
N ILE A 668 21.03 33.19 -6.69
CA ILE A 668 21.10 31.75 -6.97
C ILE A 668 22.28 31.41 -7.89
N ALA A 669 22.64 32.31 -8.82
CA ALA A 669 23.82 32.15 -9.68
C ALA A 669 25.17 32.27 -8.95
N ASP A 670 25.20 32.85 -7.74
CA ASP A 670 26.41 33.02 -6.93
C ASP A 670 26.49 32.00 -5.77
N VAL A 671 25.47 31.17 -5.60
CA VAL A 671 25.47 30.06 -4.63
C VAL A 671 26.45 28.98 -5.08
N VAL A 672 27.17 28.39 -4.13
CA VAL A 672 28.17 27.33 -4.38
C VAL A 672 28.01 26.21 -3.36
N ALA A 673 28.52 25.02 -3.71
CA ALA A 673 28.56 23.89 -2.78
C ALA A 673 29.29 24.27 -1.48
N GLY A 674 28.69 23.91 -0.34
CA GLY A 674 29.12 24.25 1.01
C GLY A 674 28.50 25.52 1.59
N ASP A 675 27.71 26.29 0.83
CA ASP A 675 26.89 27.38 1.41
C ASP A 675 25.78 26.76 2.30
N GLU A 676 25.46 27.38 3.44
CA GLU A 676 24.37 26.95 4.34
C GLU A 676 23.12 27.81 4.13
N LEU A 677 21.96 27.19 3.97
CA LEU A 677 20.66 27.81 3.65
C LEU A 677 19.64 27.58 4.76
N LEU A 678 18.58 28.40 4.76
CA LEU A 678 17.36 28.08 5.50
C LEU A 678 16.45 27.19 4.66
N SER A 679 15.98 26.13 5.31
CA SER A 679 15.03 25.13 4.82
C SER A 679 13.91 24.94 5.85
N TYR A 680 12.90 24.15 5.54
CA TYR A 680 11.75 23.89 6.40
C TYR A 680 11.54 22.40 6.54
N ASP A 681 11.41 21.92 7.76
CA ASP A 681 11.07 20.53 8.04
C ASP A 681 9.57 20.45 8.33
N PHE A 682 8.83 19.78 7.43
CA PHE A 682 7.38 19.64 7.55
C PHE A 682 6.95 18.67 8.66
N ALA A 683 7.85 17.78 9.11
CA ALA A 683 7.57 16.86 10.20
C ALA A 683 7.59 17.59 11.55
N THR A 684 8.60 18.44 11.76
CA THR A 684 8.75 19.22 13.00
C THR A 684 8.04 20.57 12.96
N GLY A 685 7.71 21.06 11.76
CA GLY A 685 7.15 22.40 11.55
C GLY A 685 8.16 23.53 11.75
N GLU A 686 9.45 23.21 11.84
CA GLU A 686 10.53 24.14 12.14
C GLU A 686 11.39 24.49 10.92
N THR A 687 11.99 25.68 10.94
CA THR A 687 13.01 26.07 9.97
C THR A 687 14.35 25.45 10.37
N VAL A 688 14.94 24.66 9.48
CA VAL A 688 16.23 23.96 9.69
C VAL A 688 17.31 24.52 8.77
N ILE A 689 18.57 24.18 9.04
CA ILE A 689 19.71 24.54 8.20
C ILE A 689 20.02 23.38 7.27
N SER A 690 20.13 23.66 5.98
CA SER A 690 20.65 22.71 4.98
C SER A 690 21.92 23.24 4.31
N THR A 691 22.84 22.34 3.96
CA THR A 691 24.08 22.65 3.24
C THR A 691 23.89 22.39 1.74
N VAL A 692 24.33 23.33 0.91
CA VAL A 692 24.33 23.18 -0.55
C VAL A 692 25.32 22.09 -0.96
N GLN A 693 24.82 21.06 -1.61
CA GLN A 693 25.61 19.94 -2.13
C GLN A 693 26.09 20.21 -3.57
N ALA A 694 25.29 20.89 -4.40
CA ALA A 694 25.62 21.17 -5.80
C ALA A 694 24.85 22.39 -6.36
N THR A 695 25.28 22.93 -7.51
CA THR A 695 24.58 23.97 -8.28
C THR A 695 24.49 23.60 -9.77
N LEU A 696 23.42 24.00 -10.47
CA LEU A 696 23.19 23.75 -11.91
C LEU A 696 22.68 25.01 -12.62
N SER A 697 22.98 25.16 -13.91
CA SER A 697 22.36 26.16 -14.79
C SER A 697 22.02 25.60 -16.18
N ARG A 698 21.02 26.20 -16.85
CA ARG A 698 20.61 25.92 -18.24
C ARG A 698 19.92 27.13 -18.88
N GLU A 699 19.72 27.11 -20.19
CA GLU A 699 18.95 28.14 -20.90
C GLU A 699 17.47 27.71 -21.08
N VAL A 700 16.55 28.65 -20.96
CA VAL A 700 15.12 28.50 -21.28
C VAL A 700 14.65 29.67 -22.14
N ASP A 701 13.71 29.44 -23.05
CA ASP A 701 13.12 30.49 -23.90
C ASP A 701 11.89 31.16 -23.27
N GLU A 702 11.39 30.63 -22.16
CA GLU A 702 10.28 31.20 -21.41
C GLU A 702 10.35 30.84 -19.92
N PHE A 703 9.76 31.70 -19.10
CA PHE A 703 9.58 31.49 -17.67
C PHE A 703 8.35 32.26 -17.16
N LEU A 704 7.92 31.97 -15.95
CA LEU A 704 6.89 32.73 -15.25
C LEU A 704 7.53 33.76 -14.33
N ARG A 705 6.83 34.88 -14.17
CA ARG A 705 7.07 35.83 -13.10
C ARG A 705 5.96 35.70 -12.07
N ILE A 706 6.29 35.11 -10.93
CA ILE A 706 5.43 34.97 -9.75
C ILE A 706 5.82 36.07 -8.77
N ASN A 707 4.95 37.06 -8.56
CA ASN A 707 5.34 38.34 -7.95
C ASN A 707 6.54 38.96 -8.69
N ASP A 708 7.72 39.02 -8.07
CA ASP A 708 8.97 39.45 -8.69
C ASP A 708 9.98 38.29 -8.85
N LEU A 709 9.61 37.05 -8.47
CA LEU A 709 10.38 35.84 -8.74
C LEU A 709 10.23 35.42 -10.20
N GLU A 710 11.34 35.22 -10.88
CA GLU A 710 11.37 34.65 -12.23
C GLU A 710 11.74 33.17 -12.15
N VAL A 711 10.81 32.30 -12.55
CA VAL A 711 10.81 30.87 -12.25
C VAL A 711 10.24 30.07 -13.40
N THR A 712 10.77 28.87 -13.66
CA THR A 712 10.15 27.94 -14.62
C THR A 712 8.73 27.57 -14.21
N ALA A 713 7.85 27.32 -15.17
CA ALA A 713 6.42 27.07 -14.93
C ALA A 713 6.17 25.87 -13.98
N GLU A 714 7.13 24.96 -13.92
CA GLU A 714 7.01 23.65 -13.27
C GLU A 714 7.53 23.67 -11.83
N HIS A 715 8.19 24.75 -11.40
CA HIS A 715 8.83 24.80 -10.09
C HIS A 715 7.76 24.79 -8.97
N PRO A 716 7.85 23.86 -7.98
CA PRO A 716 6.87 23.75 -6.92
C PRO A 716 7.04 24.82 -5.82
N PHE A 717 5.92 25.35 -5.34
CA PHE A 717 5.79 26.24 -4.20
C PHE A 717 4.92 25.58 -3.13
N ALA A 718 5.34 25.63 -1.87
CA ALA A 718 4.54 25.09 -0.77
C ALA A 718 3.32 26.00 -0.51
N VAL A 719 2.10 25.47 -0.65
CA VAL A 719 0.83 26.18 -0.41
C VAL A 719 0.08 25.65 0.83
N GLY A 720 0.71 24.75 1.58
CA GLY A 720 0.17 24.02 2.74
C GLY A 720 1.31 23.38 3.52
N ASN A 721 0.99 22.71 4.63
CA ASN A 721 1.93 21.80 5.27
C ASN A 721 2.14 20.60 4.34
N ASP A 722 3.30 20.55 3.69
CA ASP A 722 3.70 19.59 2.66
C ASP A 722 2.73 19.49 1.46
N VAL A 723 2.03 20.58 1.15
CA VAL A 723 1.20 20.68 -0.06
C VAL A 723 1.92 21.54 -1.06
N TRP A 724 2.30 20.96 -2.20
CA TRP A 724 3.04 21.65 -3.25
C TRP A 724 2.15 22.00 -4.44
N ARG A 725 2.37 23.18 -5.03
CA ARG A 725 1.68 23.62 -6.25
C ARG A 725 2.69 24.24 -7.22
N LYS A 726 2.57 23.92 -8.52
CA LYS A 726 3.51 24.41 -9.53
C LYS A 726 3.31 25.90 -9.76
N ALA A 727 4.37 26.60 -10.19
CA ALA A 727 4.30 28.00 -10.54
C ALA A 727 3.17 28.32 -11.55
N LYS A 728 2.93 27.44 -12.54
CA LYS A 728 1.85 27.58 -13.55
C LYS A 728 0.44 27.46 -13.00
N GLU A 729 0.28 26.81 -11.85
CA GLU A 729 -1.01 26.56 -11.21
C GLU A 729 -1.36 27.64 -10.18
N LEU A 730 -0.37 28.43 -9.74
CA LEU A 730 -0.59 29.55 -8.84
C LEU A 730 -1.48 30.60 -9.48
N ARG A 731 -2.40 31.13 -8.68
CA ARG A 731 -3.31 32.21 -9.06
C ARG A 731 -3.09 33.41 -8.16
N VAL A 732 -3.40 34.60 -8.67
CA VAL A 732 -3.44 35.80 -7.84
C VAL A 732 -4.42 35.59 -6.69
N GLY A 733 -3.93 35.73 -5.46
CA GLY A 733 -4.65 35.47 -4.21
C GLY A 733 -4.24 34.20 -3.49
N ASP A 734 -3.52 33.28 -4.13
CA ASP A 734 -2.97 32.09 -3.48
C ASP A 734 -1.94 32.48 -2.41
N ARG A 735 -1.78 31.63 -1.38
CA ARG A 735 -0.81 31.82 -0.30
C ARG A 735 0.22 30.71 -0.34
N VAL A 736 1.49 31.09 -0.25
CA VAL A 736 2.66 30.21 -0.23
C VAL A 736 3.31 30.29 1.15
N LEU A 737 3.77 29.16 1.68
CA LEU A 737 4.41 29.05 2.98
C LEU A 737 5.72 29.84 3.00
N SER A 738 5.94 30.54 4.11
CA SER A 738 7.10 31.38 4.39
C SER A 738 7.57 31.09 5.82
N ASP A 739 8.83 31.33 6.11
CA ASP A 739 9.41 31.16 7.46
C ASP A 739 8.80 32.11 8.50
N ASP A 740 8.14 33.19 8.05
CA ASP A 740 7.39 34.14 8.87
C ASP A 740 5.86 34.03 8.71
N GLY A 741 5.37 32.93 8.13
CA GLY A 741 3.95 32.62 7.94
C GLY A 741 3.60 32.36 6.49
N TRP A 742 3.07 33.36 5.78
CA TRP A 742 2.53 33.18 4.43
C TRP A 742 2.78 34.38 3.52
N THR A 743 3.30 34.12 2.33
CA THR A 743 3.43 35.10 1.24
C THR A 743 2.26 34.97 0.27
N THR A 744 1.62 36.09 -0.10
CA THR A 744 0.48 36.08 -1.02
C THR A 744 0.94 36.33 -2.46
N ILE A 745 0.43 35.55 -3.40
CA ILE A 745 0.67 35.74 -4.83
C ILE A 745 -0.19 36.92 -5.32
N THR A 746 0.47 37.99 -5.75
CA THR A 746 -0.13 39.22 -6.28
C THR A 746 -0.01 39.34 -7.80
N ARG A 747 0.89 38.57 -8.41
CA ARG A 747 1.14 38.56 -9.85
C ARG A 747 1.56 37.17 -10.32
N VAL A 748 1.04 36.78 -11.48
CA VAL A 748 1.47 35.62 -12.26
C VAL A 748 1.50 36.06 -13.72
N GLU A 749 2.67 36.06 -14.34
CA GLU A 749 2.85 36.53 -15.72
C GLU A 749 3.79 35.60 -16.48
N ARG A 750 3.41 35.23 -17.71
CA ARG A 750 4.28 34.48 -18.62
C ARG A 750 5.23 35.45 -19.34
N VAL A 751 6.52 35.13 -19.35
CA VAL A 751 7.57 35.92 -20.00
C VAL A 751 8.28 35.06 -21.03
N GLU A 752 8.09 35.39 -22.31
CA GLU A 752 8.78 34.75 -23.45
C GLU A 752 10.10 35.48 -23.69
N LYS A 753 11.18 34.97 -23.11
CA LYS A 753 12.53 35.53 -23.20
C LYS A 753 13.55 34.44 -22.88
N THR A 754 14.55 34.31 -23.75
CA THR A 754 15.74 33.49 -23.50
C THR A 754 16.50 33.98 -22.26
N ALA A 755 16.66 33.11 -21.27
CA ALA A 755 17.35 33.39 -20.01
C ALA A 755 18.08 32.15 -19.49
N GLU A 756 19.22 32.37 -18.83
CA GLU A 756 19.89 31.33 -18.04
C GLU A 756 19.18 31.19 -16.68
N VAL A 757 18.77 29.97 -16.37
CA VAL A 757 18.10 29.58 -15.13
C VAL A 757 18.96 28.60 -14.34
N TYR A 758 18.85 28.65 -13.02
CA TYR A 758 19.68 27.99 -12.05
C TYR A 758 18.81 27.20 -11.07
N ASN A 759 19.39 26.16 -10.49
CA ASN A 759 18.83 25.46 -9.35
C ASN A 759 19.97 25.00 -8.41
N ILE A 760 19.67 24.66 -7.16
CA ILE A 760 20.64 24.30 -6.10
C ILE A 760 20.20 23.05 -5.34
N ASN A 761 21.13 22.17 -4.97
CA ASN A 761 20.88 20.94 -4.20
C ASN A 761 21.24 21.22 -2.77
N VAL A 762 20.40 20.83 -1.83
CA VAL A 762 20.66 20.88 -0.41
C VAL A 762 20.40 19.52 0.24
N ASP A 763 21.12 19.22 1.31
CA ASP A 763 20.82 18.07 2.18
C ASP A 763 19.59 18.34 3.08
N GLY A 764 19.13 17.30 3.78
CA GLY A 764 17.98 17.42 4.68
C GLY A 764 16.63 17.47 3.93
N PRO A 765 15.66 18.32 4.33
CA PRO A 765 14.24 18.22 3.97
C PRO A 765 13.89 18.57 2.51
N HIS A 766 14.90 18.64 1.63
CA HIS A 766 14.74 18.85 0.19
C HIS A 766 13.88 20.07 -0.19
N ASN A 767 14.08 21.18 0.50
CA ASN A 767 13.51 22.49 0.16
C ASN A 767 14.43 23.61 0.62
N TYR A 768 14.18 24.84 0.16
CA TYR A 768 14.87 26.03 0.64
C TYR A 768 14.01 27.27 0.43
N TYR A 769 14.35 28.36 1.12
CA TYR A 769 13.68 29.64 0.91
C TYR A 769 14.33 30.46 -0.21
N VAL A 770 13.50 30.94 -1.14
CA VAL A 770 13.83 32.05 -2.03
C VAL A 770 13.06 33.29 -1.62
N SER A 771 13.50 34.46 -2.06
CA SER A 771 12.88 35.73 -1.68
C SER A 771 12.84 36.73 -2.82
N ASP A 772 11.85 37.61 -2.74
CA ASP A 772 11.75 38.83 -3.53
C ASP A 772 11.28 40.00 -2.63
N ALA A 773 10.82 41.10 -3.23
CA ALA A 773 10.35 42.25 -2.48
C ALA A 773 9.02 42.01 -1.72
N ALA A 774 8.26 40.97 -2.08
CA ALA A 774 6.96 40.64 -1.49
C ALA A 774 7.06 39.66 -0.32
N GLY A 775 8.14 38.87 -0.22
CA GLY A 775 8.37 37.99 0.92
C GLY A 775 9.36 36.85 0.63
N ARG A 776 9.38 35.87 1.52
CA ARG A 776 10.05 34.58 1.33
C ARG A 776 9.05 33.54 0.84
N TYR A 777 9.54 32.57 0.09
CA TYR A 777 8.75 31.52 -0.52
C TYR A 777 9.50 30.22 -0.28
N LEU A 778 8.83 29.27 0.36
CA LEU A 778 9.34 27.92 0.47
C LEU A 778 9.16 27.22 -0.87
N VAL A 779 10.28 26.77 -1.44
CA VAL A 779 10.34 26.16 -2.76
C VAL A 779 11.09 24.84 -2.70
N HIS A 780 10.71 23.92 -3.57
CA HIS A 780 11.24 22.56 -3.53
C HIS A 780 12.67 22.53 -4.06
N ASN A 781 13.56 21.82 -3.38
CA ASN A 781 14.89 21.50 -3.88
C ASN A 781 14.81 20.27 -4.79
N LYS A 782 15.17 20.40 -6.06
CA LYS A 782 15.44 19.22 -6.89
C LYS A 782 16.60 19.45 -7.84
N LEU A 783 17.82 19.26 -7.36
CA LEU A 783 19.00 19.24 -8.22
C LEU A 783 19.55 17.85 -8.48
N GLN A 784 19.91 17.66 -9.74
CA GLN A 784 20.96 16.73 -10.13
C GLN A 784 22.03 17.53 -10.88
N GLY A 785 23.31 17.14 -10.73
CA GLY A 785 24.47 17.80 -11.35
C GLY A 785 24.57 17.58 -12.87
N PRO A 786 25.73 17.85 -13.51
CA PRO A 786 25.90 17.79 -14.97
C PRO A 786 26.07 16.34 -15.46
N VAL A 787 25.12 15.46 -15.13
CA VAL A 787 25.02 14.12 -15.72
C VAL A 787 23.85 14.22 -16.69
N SER A 788 24.11 14.21 -18.00
CA SER A 788 22.99 14.19 -18.96
C SER A 788 22.14 12.94 -18.66
N GLY A 789 20.83 13.12 -18.54
CA GLY A 789 19.85 12.05 -18.37
C GLY A 789 19.61 11.29 -19.68
N ASP A 790 20.65 11.09 -20.48
CA ASP A 790 20.51 10.59 -21.84
C ASP A 790 19.84 9.22 -21.83
N THR A 791 18.83 9.07 -22.67
CA THR A 791 18.04 7.84 -22.77
C THR A 791 18.27 7.20 -24.13
N THR A 792 18.76 5.97 -24.12
CA THR A 792 18.96 5.19 -25.35
C THR A 792 17.79 4.24 -25.53
N VAL A 793 17.10 4.32 -26.66
CA VAL A 793 15.92 3.50 -26.98
C VAL A 793 16.22 2.69 -28.25
N ASN A 794 16.11 1.36 -28.19
CA ASN A 794 16.33 0.50 -29.35
C ASN A 794 15.27 -0.58 -29.50
N ASN A 795 14.97 -0.96 -30.75
CA ASN A 795 14.00 -2.02 -31.07
C ASN A 795 12.69 -1.87 -30.28
N THR A 796 12.22 -0.65 -30.03
CA THR A 796 11.09 -0.39 -29.13
C THR A 796 9.91 0.21 -29.89
N ILE A 797 8.71 -0.22 -29.50
CA ILE A 797 7.44 0.34 -29.99
C ILE A 797 6.95 1.39 -28.99
N LEU A 798 6.62 2.57 -29.47
CA LEU A 798 5.91 3.62 -28.73
C LEU A 798 4.75 4.11 -29.62
N THR A 799 3.52 4.05 -29.11
CA THR A 799 2.32 4.37 -29.90
C THR A 799 1.13 4.65 -28.99
N GLY A 800 0.15 5.43 -29.47
CA GLY A 800 -1.09 5.72 -28.75
C GLY A 800 -0.93 6.67 -27.56
N SER A 801 0.28 7.20 -27.33
CA SER A 801 0.57 8.00 -26.15
C SER A 801 -0.08 9.40 -26.21
N THR A 802 -0.63 9.87 -25.10
CA THR A 802 -1.13 11.25 -24.99
C THR A 802 -0.01 12.17 -24.48
N GLY A 803 0.18 13.33 -25.12
CA GLY A 803 1.28 14.25 -24.82
C GLY A 803 2.55 14.04 -25.66
N GLY A 804 2.45 13.24 -26.73
CA GLY A 804 3.56 12.81 -27.58
C GLY A 804 4.21 11.52 -27.08
N ASP A 805 4.87 10.75 -27.94
CA ASP A 805 5.54 9.51 -27.53
C ASP A 805 6.72 9.79 -26.61
N CYS A 806 7.60 10.72 -27.01
CA CYS A 806 8.72 11.13 -26.19
C CYS A 806 8.78 12.64 -25.97
N TYR A 807 9.44 13.04 -24.89
CA TYR A 807 9.77 14.43 -24.63
C TYR A 807 11.19 14.61 -24.09
N ALA A 808 12.02 15.32 -24.84
CA ALA A 808 13.39 15.66 -24.47
C ALA A 808 13.44 17.08 -23.87
N GLY A 809 13.77 17.17 -22.59
CA GLY A 809 14.00 18.43 -21.90
C GLY A 809 15.43 18.93 -22.07
N SER A 810 16.24 18.73 -21.04
CA SER A 810 17.66 19.13 -20.97
C SER A 810 18.62 18.03 -21.44
N SER A 811 18.10 16.88 -21.86
CA SER A 811 18.84 15.67 -22.24
C SER A 811 18.29 15.11 -23.54
N ASP A 812 19.04 14.23 -24.20
CA ASP A 812 18.71 13.74 -25.54
C ASP A 812 18.29 12.26 -25.55
N PHE A 813 17.49 11.91 -26.57
CA PHE A 813 17.21 10.53 -26.93
C PHE A 813 18.16 10.03 -28.03
N TYR A 814 18.70 8.84 -27.83
CA TYR A 814 19.56 8.13 -28.77
C TYR A 814 18.97 6.75 -29.10
N GLY A 815 19.52 6.12 -30.15
CA GLY A 815 19.21 4.74 -30.50
C GLY A 815 18.59 4.61 -31.87
N SER A 816 18.03 3.45 -32.16
CA SER A 816 17.61 3.09 -33.53
C SER A 816 16.62 1.93 -33.56
N ASN A 817 15.99 1.73 -34.73
CA ASN A 817 15.04 0.65 -34.99
C ASN A 817 13.79 0.72 -34.10
N ASN A 818 13.35 1.94 -33.76
CA ASN A 818 12.10 2.17 -33.05
C ASN A 818 10.96 2.51 -34.01
N LEU A 819 9.74 2.24 -33.56
CA LEU A 819 8.51 2.65 -34.22
C LEU A 819 7.75 3.63 -33.33
N LEU A 820 7.38 4.78 -33.90
CA LEU A 820 6.79 5.96 -33.26
C LEU A 820 5.62 6.44 -34.10
N ASP A 821 4.46 6.77 -33.52
CA ASP A 821 3.33 7.33 -34.27
C ASP A 821 3.22 8.87 -34.18
N ASP A 822 3.93 9.50 -33.25
CA ASP A 822 4.18 10.95 -33.23
C ASP A 822 5.63 11.28 -33.67
N PHE A 823 5.81 12.40 -34.39
CA PHE A 823 7.12 12.84 -34.91
C PHE A 823 7.34 14.35 -34.69
N ALA A 824 6.80 14.92 -33.61
CA ALA A 824 6.94 16.34 -33.33
C ALA A 824 8.40 16.74 -33.01
N ALA A 825 8.72 18.05 -33.11
CA ALA A 825 10.05 18.54 -32.77
C ALA A 825 10.25 18.55 -31.24
N GLY A 826 11.31 17.90 -30.73
CA GLY A 826 11.52 17.65 -29.29
C GLY A 826 11.18 16.21 -28.86
N ASP A 827 10.68 15.41 -29.80
CA ASP A 827 10.39 13.97 -29.67
C ASP A 827 11.63 13.11 -29.97
N CYS A 828 11.60 11.81 -29.67
CA CYS A 828 12.65 10.81 -29.93
C CYS A 828 12.79 10.46 -31.42
N SER A 829 12.44 11.40 -32.31
CA SER A 829 12.51 11.34 -33.77
C SER A 829 13.91 11.05 -34.34
N SER A 830 14.97 11.36 -33.59
CA SER A 830 16.35 10.93 -33.92
C SER A 830 16.52 9.40 -33.90
N THR A 831 15.59 8.68 -33.26
CA THR A 831 15.68 7.24 -32.98
C THR A 831 14.62 6.40 -33.74
N GLY A 832 13.51 7.02 -34.16
CA GLY A 832 12.40 6.33 -34.82
C GLY A 832 12.47 6.28 -36.34
N THR A 833 11.82 5.28 -36.94
CA THR A 833 11.94 4.99 -38.38
C THR A 833 10.61 4.92 -39.15
N ALA A 834 9.47 4.68 -38.47
CA ALA A 834 8.13 4.68 -39.05
C ALA A 834 7.04 4.58 -37.96
N ALA A 835 5.78 4.88 -38.31
CA ALA A 835 4.61 4.59 -37.46
C ALA A 835 4.28 3.10 -37.41
N VAL A 836 3.84 2.62 -36.25
CA VAL A 836 3.38 1.22 -36.08
C VAL A 836 2.11 0.98 -36.88
N THR A 837 2.01 -0.20 -37.49
CA THR A 837 0.78 -0.69 -38.14
C THR A 837 0.46 -2.09 -37.64
N ASN A 838 -0.83 -2.42 -37.52
CA ASN A 838 -1.32 -3.78 -37.22
C ASN A 838 -0.74 -4.36 -35.90
N LEU A 839 -0.81 -3.59 -34.81
CA LEU A 839 -0.64 -4.10 -33.44
C LEU A 839 -1.99 -4.58 -32.90
N ALA A 840 -2.00 -5.60 -32.02
CA ALA A 840 -3.23 -5.95 -31.30
C ALA A 840 -3.77 -4.76 -30.49
N GLY A 841 -5.10 -4.65 -30.35
CA GLY A 841 -5.75 -3.50 -29.70
C GLY A 841 -5.54 -3.43 -28.19
N SER A 842 -5.24 -4.56 -27.53
CA SER A 842 -5.03 -4.63 -26.08
C SER A 842 -3.96 -5.68 -25.72
N PRO A 843 -3.32 -5.56 -24.54
CA PRO A 843 -2.40 -6.58 -24.06
C PRO A 843 -3.17 -7.82 -23.62
N ALA A 844 -2.64 -9.00 -23.94
CA ALA A 844 -3.27 -10.28 -23.65
C ALA A 844 -2.26 -11.31 -23.14
N ASN A 845 -2.77 -12.41 -22.59
CA ASN A 845 -1.92 -13.57 -22.27
C ASN A 845 -1.62 -14.33 -23.57
N ASN A 846 -0.44 -14.07 -24.14
CA ASN A 846 0.06 -14.75 -25.33
C ASN A 846 0.97 -15.94 -25.01
N GLY A 847 0.78 -16.57 -23.85
CA GLY A 847 1.43 -17.81 -23.43
C GLY A 847 2.69 -17.65 -22.57
N GLY A 848 2.95 -16.45 -22.04
CA GLY A 848 4.04 -16.16 -21.10
C GLY A 848 3.55 -15.77 -19.69
N PRO A 849 4.45 -15.49 -18.74
CA PRO A 849 4.10 -15.14 -17.36
C PRO A 849 3.54 -13.72 -17.21
N THR A 850 3.80 -12.83 -18.18
CA THR A 850 3.30 -11.44 -18.20
C THR A 850 2.52 -11.15 -19.47
N LEU A 851 1.62 -10.16 -19.42
CA LEU A 851 0.80 -9.76 -20.56
C LEU A 851 1.62 -9.03 -21.62
N THR A 852 1.32 -9.28 -22.89
CA THR A 852 2.04 -8.71 -24.05
C THR A 852 1.09 -8.24 -25.13
N PHE A 853 1.53 -7.31 -25.97
CA PHE A 853 0.86 -7.01 -27.23
C PHE A 853 1.35 -7.94 -28.34
N ALA A 854 0.44 -8.72 -28.92
CA ALA A 854 0.77 -9.53 -30.08
C ALA A 854 0.93 -8.66 -31.33
N LEU A 855 1.94 -8.96 -32.14
CA LEU A 855 2.07 -8.38 -33.48
C LEU A 855 1.11 -9.10 -34.44
N LEU A 856 0.36 -8.35 -35.26
CA LEU A 856 -0.51 -8.94 -36.28
C LEU A 856 0.24 -9.08 -37.62
N SER A 857 -0.26 -9.99 -38.46
CA SER A 857 0.27 -10.22 -39.81
C SER A 857 0.31 -8.91 -40.60
N GLY A 858 1.45 -8.66 -41.26
CA GLY A 858 1.67 -7.44 -42.05
C GLY A 858 2.02 -6.20 -41.23
N SER A 859 2.25 -6.33 -39.91
CA SER A 859 2.86 -5.26 -39.12
C SER A 859 4.29 -4.98 -39.59
N ASN A 860 4.67 -3.71 -39.62
CA ASN A 860 6.05 -3.29 -39.89
C ASN A 860 7.00 -3.49 -38.70
N ALA A 861 6.51 -3.91 -37.54
CA ALA A 861 7.34 -4.37 -36.43
C ALA A 861 7.98 -5.74 -36.72
N VAL A 862 7.31 -6.58 -37.53
CA VAL A 862 7.78 -7.91 -37.90
C VAL A 862 9.03 -7.83 -38.76
N SER A 863 10.11 -8.45 -38.28
CA SER A 863 11.46 -8.44 -38.82
C SER A 863 12.02 -7.02 -39.05
N GLY A 864 11.55 -6.03 -38.30
CA GLY A 864 11.95 -4.62 -38.42
C GLY A 864 13.11 -4.21 -37.50
N GLY A 865 13.48 -5.07 -36.55
CA GLY A 865 14.47 -4.78 -35.52
C GLY A 865 15.92 -5.07 -35.93
N ASN A 866 16.82 -4.91 -34.97
CA ASN A 866 18.25 -5.17 -35.12
C ASN A 866 18.74 -6.20 -34.09
N ASN A 867 19.18 -7.36 -34.56
CA ASN A 867 19.65 -8.47 -33.72
C ASN A 867 20.80 -8.08 -32.79
N GLY A 868 21.65 -7.12 -33.20
CA GLY A 868 22.77 -6.66 -32.38
C GLY A 868 22.35 -5.81 -31.17
N LEU A 869 21.11 -5.32 -31.17
CA LEU A 869 20.51 -4.52 -30.10
C LEU A 869 19.45 -5.31 -29.31
N ALA A 870 19.29 -6.61 -29.62
CA ALA A 870 18.48 -7.55 -28.84
C ALA A 870 19.21 -7.94 -27.54
N PHE A 871 19.32 -7.01 -26.59
CA PHE A 871 20.10 -7.15 -25.36
C PHE A 871 19.31 -6.65 -24.14
N GLY A 872 19.43 -7.37 -23.03
CA GLY A 872 18.86 -7.03 -21.73
C GLY A 872 19.94 -6.99 -20.63
N PRO A 873 19.57 -6.87 -19.36
CA PRO A 873 20.53 -6.62 -18.27
C PRO A 873 21.64 -7.67 -18.13
N THR A 874 21.35 -8.93 -18.48
CA THR A 874 22.28 -10.07 -18.32
C THR A 874 23.02 -10.46 -19.60
N GLY A 875 22.73 -9.84 -20.75
CA GLY A 875 23.27 -10.31 -22.02
C GLY A 875 22.34 -10.13 -23.22
N ALA A 876 22.73 -10.78 -24.33
CA ALA A 876 21.88 -10.92 -25.49
C ALA A 876 20.61 -11.70 -25.12
N LEU A 877 19.46 -11.20 -25.54
CA LEU A 877 18.17 -11.82 -25.28
C LEU A 877 18.05 -13.11 -26.10
N THR A 878 17.67 -14.19 -25.42
CA THR A 878 17.40 -15.48 -26.07
C THR A 878 15.92 -15.70 -26.32
N THR A 879 15.07 -15.05 -25.52
CA THR A 879 13.61 -15.12 -25.59
C THR A 879 13.00 -13.74 -25.68
N ASP A 880 11.78 -13.62 -26.19
CA ASP A 880 10.99 -12.41 -26.05
C ASP A 880 10.36 -12.31 -24.64
N GLN A 881 9.49 -11.31 -24.39
CA GLN A 881 8.89 -11.08 -23.07
C GLN A 881 8.18 -12.31 -22.49
N ARG A 882 7.66 -13.21 -23.33
CA ARG A 882 6.96 -14.41 -22.87
C ARG A 882 7.90 -15.43 -22.21
N GLY A 883 9.21 -15.26 -22.35
CA GLY A 883 10.21 -16.06 -21.67
C GLY A 883 10.51 -17.40 -22.36
N PRO A 884 11.02 -18.40 -21.61
CA PRO A 884 11.44 -19.70 -22.14
C PRO A 884 10.38 -20.37 -23.02
N GLY A 885 10.76 -20.72 -24.25
CA GLY A 885 9.85 -21.31 -25.25
C GLY A 885 9.53 -20.37 -26.41
N TYR A 886 9.73 -19.06 -26.24
CA TYR A 886 9.46 -18.04 -27.25
C TYR A 886 10.76 -17.35 -27.64
N GLY A 887 11.39 -17.82 -28.72
CA GLY A 887 12.71 -17.31 -29.15
C GLY A 887 12.65 -15.83 -29.52
N ARG A 888 13.69 -15.07 -29.15
CA ARG A 888 13.78 -13.63 -29.47
C ARG A 888 14.06 -13.33 -30.93
N VAL A 889 14.55 -14.30 -31.70
CA VAL A 889 14.86 -14.11 -33.13
C VAL A 889 14.26 -15.29 -33.89
N VAL A 890 13.14 -15.04 -34.56
CA VAL A 890 12.46 -15.99 -35.45
C VAL A 890 12.72 -15.57 -36.91
N ASP A 891 12.92 -16.53 -37.82
CA ASP A 891 13.07 -16.28 -39.26
C ASP A 891 14.12 -15.21 -39.67
N THR A 892 15.21 -15.13 -38.91
CA THR A 892 16.49 -14.41 -39.14
C THR A 892 16.66 -13.01 -38.53
N THR A 893 15.59 -12.23 -38.34
CA THR A 893 15.68 -10.84 -37.84
C THR A 893 14.66 -10.62 -36.74
N VAL A 894 15.12 -10.06 -35.62
CA VAL A 894 14.29 -9.72 -34.46
C VAL A 894 13.23 -8.69 -34.83
N ASP A 895 12.10 -8.78 -34.16
CA ASP A 895 11.02 -7.83 -34.27
C ASP A 895 11.26 -6.61 -33.37
N VAL A 896 10.61 -5.50 -33.73
CA VAL A 896 10.55 -4.30 -32.88
C VAL A 896 9.48 -4.52 -31.81
N GLY A 897 9.78 -4.19 -30.56
CA GLY A 897 8.87 -4.34 -29.42
C GLY A 897 9.24 -5.48 -28.47
N ALA A 898 8.41 -5.72 -27.45
CA ALA A 898 8.61 -6.78 -26.46
C ALA A 898 8.22 -8.19 -26.93
N TYR A 899 7.48 -8.27 -28.04
CA TYR A 899 6.95 -9.51 -28.60
C TYR A 899 7.65 -9.86 -29.92
N GLU A 900 8.03 -11.13 -30.06
CA GLU A 900 8.50 -11.69 -31.32
C GLU A 900 7.33 -12.41 -32.01
N PHE A 901 6.95 -11.92 -33.18
CA PHE A 901 6.05 -12.58 -34.09
C PHE A 901 6.64 -13.91 -34.54
N SER A 902 6.12 -14.97 -33.94
CA SER A 902 6.17 -16.26 -34.57
C SER A 902 4.97 -16.31 -35.51
N PRO A 903 5.15 -16.30 -36.85
CA PRO A 903 4.07 -16.74 -37.73
C PRO A 903 3.73 -18.13 -37.22
N VAL A 904 2.55 -18.29 -36.62
CA VAL A 904 2.13 -19.50 -35.91
C VAL A 904 2.67 -20.67 -36.70
N ALA A 905 3.69 -21.35 -36.14
CA ALA A 905 4.35 -22.45 -36.81
C ALA A 905 3.23 -23.36 -37.31
N GLY A 906 3.17 -23.55 -38.62
CA GLY A 906 2.00 -24.07 -39.29
C GLY A 906 1.43 -25.27 -38.54
N PHE A 907 0.21 -25.14 -38.03
CA PHE A 907 -0.52 -26.26 -37.43
C PHE A 907 -1.01 -27.27 -38.48
N CYS A 908 -0.41 -27.26 -39.68
CA CYS A 908 -0.38 -28.40 -40.57
C CYS A 908 1.04 -28.96 -40.52
N PRO A 909 1.33 -29.96 -39.66
CA PRO A 909 2.66 -30.54 -39.55
C PRO A 909 3.08 -31.14 -40.90
N ASP A 910 4.29 -30.80 -41.35
CA ASP A 910 4.99 -31.60 -42.36
C ASP A 910 5.43 -32.91 -41.70
N ASP A 911 4.61 -33.98 -41.84
CA ASP A 911 4.86 -35.43 -41.74
C ASP A 911 5.86 -36.01 -40.69
N ASN A 912 6.38 -35.24 -39.73
CA ASN A 912 7.48 -35.64 -38.84
C ASN A 912 7.07 -35.64 -37.36
N ASN A 913 6.16 -36.55 -37.02
CA ASN A 913 6.33 -37.51 -35.93
C ASN A 913 6.67 -37.04 -34.49
N ASP A 914 6.05 -35.98 -33.96
CA ASP A 914 5.81 -35.84 -32.51
C ASP A 914 4.52 -35.01 -32.25
N VAL A 915 3.71 -35.48 -31.27
CA VAL A 915 2.43 -34.97 -30.70
C VAL A 915 1.19 -34.85 -31.61
N GLY A 916 0.04 -35.30 -31.07
CA GLY A 916 -1.26 -35.39 -31.76
C GLY A 916 -1.86 -34.03 -32.11
N TYR A 917 -2.84 -34.05 -33.01
CA TYR A 917 -3.45 -32.83 -33.55
C TYR A 917 -4.48 -32.24 -32.60
N LEU A 918 -4.61 -30.92 -32.50
CA LEU A 918 -5.51 -30.28 -31.53
C LEU A 918 -6.88 -29.95 -32.15
N TYR A 919 -7.90 -29.72 -31.32
CA TYR A 919 -9.19 -29.17 -31.73
C TYR A 919 -9.83 -28.43 -30.55
N THR A 920 -10.12 -27.14 -30.69
CA THR A 920 -10.73 -26.33 -29.62
C THR A 920 -12.23 -26.22 -29.82
N ASP A 921 -12.99 -26.66 -28.82
CA ASP A 921 -14.44 -26.49 -28.76
C ASP A 921 -14.82 -25.28 -27.89
N LEU A 922 -16.07 -24.83 -27.98
CA LEU A 922 -16.61 -23.71 -27.21
C LEU A 922 -17.84 -24.17 -26.44
N LEU A 923 -17.68 -24.38 -25.13
CA LEU A 923 -18.76 -24.82 -24.26
C LEU A 923 -19.25 -23.65 -23.43
N GLY A 924 -20.55 -23.49 -23.25
CA GLY A 924 -21.04 -22.42 -22.40
C GLY A 924 -22.44 -22.63 -21.86
N THR A 925 -22.78 -21.87 -20.83
CA THR A 925 -24.10 -21.85 -20.21
C THR A 925 -24.46 -20.47 -19.71
N GLY A 926 -25.75 -20.13 -19.80
CA GLY A 926 -26.33 -19.02 -19.05
C GLY A 926 -26.18 -19.20 -17.53
N GLN A 927 -26.06 -18.09 -16.81
CA GLN A 927 -25.76 -18.04 -15.40
C GLN A 927 -26.70 -17.10 -14.61
N THR A 928 -27.87 -17.59 -14.23
CA THR A 928 -28.84 -16.82 -13.41
C THR A 928 -28.56 -16.84 -11.89
N GLY A 929 -27.36 -17.25 -11.46
CA GLY A 929 -26.99 -17.35 -10.03
C GLY A 929 -25.47 -17.34 -9.79
N ARG A 930 -25.04 -17.32 -8.52
CA ARG A 930 -23.62 -17.17 -8.17
C ARG A 930 -22.71 -18.29 -8.68
N THR A 931 -23.25 -19.46 -9.00
CA THR A 931 -22.47 -20.63 -9.45
C THR A 931 -23.17 -21.37 -10.59
N ARG A 932 -22.39 -21.77 -11.60
CA ARG A 932 -22.82 -22.67 -12.69
C ARG A 932 -21.79 -23.74 -12.98
N LYS A 933 -22.24 -24.85 -13.57
CA LYS A 933 -21.44 -26.04 -13.87
C LYS A 933 -21.49 -26.30 -15.37
N ILE A 934 -20.34 -26.49 -16.01
CA ILE A 934 -20.23 -27.00 -17.38
C ILE A 934 -19.57 -28.38 -17.31
N ASN A 935 -20.20 -29.38 -17.94
CA ASN A 935 -19.58 -30.68 -18.14
C ASN A 935 -18.71 -30.61 -19.38
N ILE A 936 -17.52 -31.19 -19.32
CA ILE A 936 -16.59 -31.21 -20.46
C ILE A 936 -16.71 -32.60 -21.12
N PRO A 937 -17.22 -32.69 -22.36
CA PRO A 937 -17.21 -33.92 -23.15
C PRO A 937 -15.77 -34.45 -23.29
N ASN A 938 -15.57 -35.75 -23.47
CA ASN A 938 -14.25 -36.36 -23.74
C ASN A 938 -13.08 -35.83 -22.88
N TYR A 939 -13.35 -35.46 -21.62
CA TYR A 939 -12.43 -34.70 -20.78
C TYR A 939 -11.03 -35.31 -20.65
N SER A 940 -10.89 -36.64 -20.79
CA SER A 940 -9.58 -37.32 -20.75
C SER A 940 -8.68 -37.02 -21.95
N GLN A 941 -9.22 -36.45 -23.03
CA GLN A 941 -8.47 -36.06 -24.22
C GLN A 941 -8.14 -34.56 -24.24
N VAL A 942 -8.62 -33.80 -23.26
CA VAL A 942 -8.38 -32.36 -23.17
C VAL A 942 -6.92 -32.10 -22.79
N SER A 943 -6.18 -31.43 -23.67
CA SER A 943 -4.81 -30.95 -23.42
C SER A 943 -4.84 -29.66 -22.60
N ASP A 944 -5.70 -28.73 -22.99
CA ASP A 944 -5.76 -27.36 -22.44
C ASP A 944 -7.21 -26.98 -22.17
N LEU A 945 -7.46 -26.22 -21.12
CA LEU A 945 -8.80 -25.81 -20.75
C LEU A 945 -8.78 -24.38 -20.23
N TYR A 946 -9.54 -23.48 -20.84
CA TYR A 946 -9.70 -22.12 -20.34
C TYR A 946 -11.13 -21.83 -19.92
N GLY A 947 -11.35 -20.79 -19.13
CA GLY A 947 -12.69 -20.39 -18.68
C GLY A 947 -12.89 -18.88 -18.57
N GLN A 948 -14.11 -18.41 -18.84
CA GLN A 948 -14.48 -16.99 -18.88
C GLN A 948 -15.86 -16.85 -18.26
N LEU A 949 -16.10 -15.72 -17.60
CA LEU A 949 -17.37 -15.41 -16.96
C LEU A 949 -17.85 -14.03 -17.41
N ALA A 950 -19.15 -13.88 -17.70
CA ALA A 950 -19.74 -12.60 -18.14
C ALA A 950 -20.84 -12.11 -17.18
N ALA A 951 -20.96 -10.79 -17.00
CA ALA A 951 -21.91 -10.12 -16.10
C ALA A 951 -22.52 -8.83 -16.69
N VAL A 952 -23.65 -8.37 -16.12
CA VAL A 952 -24.41 -7.20 -16.63
C VAL A 952 -24.03 -5.85 -16.03
N ASN A 953 -23.77 -5.83 -14.72
CA ASN A 953 -23.71 -4.59 -13.96
C ASN A 953 -22.31 -4.34 -13.41
N VAL A 954 -21.95 -3.05 -13.36
CA VAL A 954 -20.77 -2.54 -12.68
C VAL A 954 -20.88 -2.80 -11.17
N GLY A 955 -19.84 -3.38 -10.59
CA GLY A 955 -19.69 -3.58 -9.16
C GLY A 955 -18.29 -4.10 -8.87
N VAL A 956 -17.72 -3.71 -7.73
CA VAL A 956 -16.41 -4.20 -7.29
C VAL A 956 -16.51 -5.72 -7.11
N MET A 957 -15.96 -6.48 -8.05
CA MET A 957 -15.75 -7.92 -7.90
C MET A 957 -14.60 -8.09 -6.92
N LYS A 958 -14.71 -9.02 -5.96
CA LYS A 958 -13.57 -9.38 -5.10
C LYS A 958 -12.68 -10.41 -5.79
N TYR A 959 -13.29 -11.43 -6.41
CA TYR A 959 -12.63 -12.47 -7.22
C TYR A 959 -13.68 -13.41 -7.86
N VAL A 960 -13.23 -14.26 -8.77
CA VAL A 960 -13.98 -15.44 -9.27
C VAL A 960 -13.32 -16.74 -8.79
N ARG A 961 -14.07 -17.84 -8.75
CA ARG A 961 -13.53 -19.19 -8.47
C ARG A 961 -13.98 -20.20 -9.50
N PHE A 962 -13.05 -21.01 -9.98
CA PHE A 962 -13.31 -22.23 -10.73
C PHE A 962 -13.11 -23.43 -9.81
N ARG A 963 -14.20 -24.10 -9.43
CA ARG A 963 -14.15 -25.29 -8.56
C ARG A 963 -14.10 -26.57 -9.38
N TYR A 964 -13.16 -27.43 -9.03
CA TYR A 964 -12.92 -28.73 -9.64
C TYR A 964 -13.73 -29.86 -8.95
N PRO A 965 -13.78 -31.07 -9.53
CA PRO A 965 -14.60 -32.17 -9.00
C PRO A 965 -14.22 -32.69 -7.60
N ASN A 966 -13.01 -32.39 -7.14
CA ASN A 966 -12.47 -32.71 -5.81
C ASN A 966 -12.69 -31.58 -4.77
N ASN A 967 -13.43 -30.53 -5.12
CA ASN A 967 -13.63 -29.30 -4.35
C ASN A 967 -12.41 -28.37 -4.20
N THR A 968 -11.26 -28.62 -4.84
CA THR A 968 -10.22 -27.59 -4.98
C THR A 968 -10.70 -26.49 -5.93
N PHE A 969 -10.08 -25.32 -5.89
CA PHE A 969 -10.46 -24.21 -6.74
C PHE A 969 -9.26 -23.39 -7.20
N LEU A 970 -9.39 -22.80 -8.38
CA LEU A 970 -8.56 -21.69 -8.84
C LEU A 970 -9.33 -20.40 -8.58
N GLN A 971 -8.72 -19.45 -7.87
CA GLN A 971 -9.28 -18.12 -7.62
C GLN A 971 -8.54 -17.10 -8.48
N VAL A 972 -9.27 -16.20 -9.13
CA VAL A 972 -8.66 -15.12 -9.92
C VAL A 972 -9.21 -13.78 -9.45
N GLY A 973 -8.30 -12.82 -9.23
CA GLY A 973 -8.48 -11.58 -8.49
C GLY A 973 -9.44 -10.55 -9.10
N PRO A 974 -9.58 -9.36 -8.49
CA PRO A 974 -10.44 -8.30 -8.99
C PRO A 974 -9.82 -7.66 -10.24
N ALA A 975 -10.56 -7.57 -11.34
CA ALA A 975 -10.13 -6.80 -12.51
C ALA A 975 -10.14 -5.30 -12.20
N THR A 976 -9.23 -4.55 -12.84
CA THR A 976 -9.28 -3.09 -13.02
C THR A 976 -10.70 -2.63 -13.31
N SER A 977 -11.07 -1.46 -12.80
CA SER A 977 -12.42 -0.92 -12.93
C SER A 977 -12.90 -1.03 -14.37
N PHE A 978 -13.99 -1.78 -14.57
CA PHE A 978 -14.70 -1.83 -15.84
C PHE A 978 -14.96 -0.39 -16.31
N ALA A 979 -14.36 0.01 -17.44
CA ALA A 979 -14.61 1.32 -18.01
C ALA A 979 -16.12 1.55 -18.08
N TYR A 980 -16.56 2.69 -17.56
CA TYR A 980 -17.97 3.05 -17.39
C TYR A 980 -18.76 2.82 -18.68
N ARG A 981 -19.67 1.83 -18.71
CA ARG A 981 -20.93 1.81 -19.47
C ARG A 981 -21.84 0.64 -19.05
N PRO A 982 -23.18 0.83 -19.02
CA PRO A 982 -24.12 -0.23 -18.69
C PRO A 982 -24.23 -1.24 -19.85
N ALA A 983 -24.06 -2.52 -19.51
CA ALA A 983 -24.32 -3.73 -20.31
C ALA A 983 -23.10 -4.48 -20.89
N ALA A 984 -23.09 -5.79 -20.60
CA ALA A 984 -22.14 -6.88 -20.90
C ALA A 984 -20.66 -6.59 -20.65
N VAL A 985 -20.17 -7.06 -19.49
CA VAL A 985 -18.75 -7.07 -19.17
C VAL A 985 -18.27 -8.51 -19.01
N SER A 986 -17.23 -8.87 -19.75
CA SER A 986 -16.59 -10.19 -19.78
C SER A 986 -15.35 -10.20 -18.89
N TRP A 987 -15.06 -11.33 -18.25
CA TRP A 987 -13.84 -11.56 -17.49
C TRP A 987 -13.21 -12.86 -17.96
N TRP A 988 -11.94 -12.80 -18.38
CA TRP A 988 -11.12 -13.94 -18.79
C TRP A 988 -10.41 -14.58 -17.62
N GLY A 989 -10.53 -15.90 -17.53
CA GLY A 989 -9.80 -16.71 -16.57
C GLY A 989 -8.51 -17.27 -17.12
N SER A 990 -7.61 -17.53 -16.19
CA SER A 990 -6.40 -18.30 -16.40
C SER A 990 -6.68 -19.72 -16.89
N GLU A 991 -5.64 -20.37 -17.39
CA GLU A 991 -5.66 -21.79 -17.73
C GLU A 991 -6.13 -22.63 -16.53
N LEU A 992 -7.09 -23.51 -16.80
CA LEU A 992 -7.71 -24.41 -15.84
C LEU A 992 -7.11 -25.81 -15.98
N MET A 993 -7.17 -26.59 -14.91
CA MET A 993 -6.66 -27.96 -14.92
C MET A 993 -7.34 -28.80 -16.04
N PRO A 994 -6.58 -29.30 -17.03
CA PRO A 994 -7.11 -30.20 -18.05
C PRO A 994 -7.46 -31.58 -17.44
N GLY A 995 -8.11 -32.45 -18.21
CA GLY A 995 -8.46 -33.79 -17.72
C GLY A 995 -9.62 -33.84 -16.71
N VAL A 996 -10.32 -32.73 -16.47
CA VAL A 996 -11.43 -32.65 -15.50
C VAL A 996 -12.80 -32.83 -16.15
N ARG A 997 -13.65 -33.69 -15.56
CA ARG A 997 -15.00 -33.98 -16.08
C ARG A 997 -15.98 -32.81 -16.04
N PHE A 998 -15.74 -31.80 -15.20
CA PHE A 998 -16.54 -30.59 -15.11
C PHE A 998 -15.78 -29.49 -14.36
N VAL A 999 -16.15 -28.24 -14.63
CA VAL A 999 -15.75 -27.08 -13.84
C VAL A 999 -17.00 -26.34 -13.36
N LYS A 1000 -16.94 -25.76 -12.16
CA LYS A 1000 -17.96 -24.83 -11.65
C LYS A 1000 -17.39 -23.42 -11.51
N GLY A 1001 -17.85 -22.48 -12.33
CA GLY A 1001 -17.53 -21.05 -12.16
C GLY A 1001 -18.40 -20.39 -11.09
N GLN A 1002 -17.80 -19.54 -10.24
CA GLN A 1002 -18.47 -18.83 -9.15
C GLN A 1002 -17.98 -17.38 -9.02
N PHE A 1003 -18.91 -16.42 -8.85
CA PHE A 1003 -18.59 -14.99 -8.63
C PHE A 1003 -18.62 -14.60 -7.14
N PHE A 1004 -17.69 -13.74 -6.71
CA PHE A 1004 -17.64 -13.12 -5.39
C PHE A 1004 -17.55 -11.59 -5.51
N TRP A 1005 -18.50 -10.87 -4.91
CA TRP A 1005 -18.70 -9.42 -5.06
C TRP A 1005 -18.44 -8.68 -3.74
N GLY A 1006 -18.01 -7.42 -3.81
CA GLY A 1006 -17.88 -6.47 -2.69
C GLY A 1006 -19.23 -5.93 -2.14
N ALA A 1007 -19.20 -4.86 -1.34
CA ALA A 1007 -20.37 -4.30 -0.65
C ALA A 1007 -21.52 -3.85 -1.60
N LYS A 1008 -22.73 -3.75 -1.05
CA LYS A 1008 -24.05 -3.85 -1.74
C LYS A 1008 -24.27 -2.81 -2.87
N GLY A 1009 -24.46 -3.27 -4.11
CA GLY A 1009 -24.89 -2.38 -5.22
C GLY A 1009 -25.43 -3.03 -6.51
N SER A 1010 -24.81 -4.09 -7.06
CA SER A 1010 -25.25 -4.64 -8.35
C SER A 1010 -24.88 -6.12 -8.53
N ARG A 1011 -25.82 -6.97 -8.94
CA ARG A 1011 -25.71 -8.44 -8.79
C ARG A 1011 -26.42 -9.25 -9.90
N SER A 1012 -25.81 -9.47 -11.06
CA SER A 1012 -26.34 -10.44 -12.05
C SER A 1012 -25.24 -10.99 -12.98
N PRO A 1013 -24.64 -12.15 -12.64
CA PRO A 1013 -23.86 -12.91 -13.63
C PRO A 1013 -24.77 -13.36 -14.78
N ARG A 1014 -24.19 -13.71 -15.94
CA ARG A 1014 -24.94 -14.03 -17.17
C ARG A 1014 -24.45 -15.24 -17.92
N ALA A 1015 -23.14 -15.42 -18.03
CA ALA A 1015 -22.60 -16.58 -18.72
C ALA A 1015 -21.36 -17.12 -18.02
N PHE A 1016 -21.19 -18.43 -18.17
CA PHE A 1016 -19.94 -19.13 -17.95
C PHE A 1016 -19.62 -19.86 -19.25
N VAL A 1017 -18.38 -19.74 -19.72
CA VAL A 1017 -17.89 -20.33 -20.96
C VAL A 1017 -16.57 -21.05 -20.67
N LEU A 1018 -16.29 -22.12 -21.40
CA LEU A 1018 -15.07 -22.93 -21.36
C LEU A 1018 -14.57 -23.20 -22.78
N TRP A 1019 -13.24 -23.27 -22.93
CA TRP A 1019 -12.54 -23.58 -24.18
C TRP A 1019 -11.68 -24.84 -23.97
N PRO A 1020 -12.28 -26.04 -24.04
CA PRO A 1020 -11.49 -27.27 -24.01
C PRO A 1020 -10.82 -27.48 -25.38
N THR A 1021 -9.50 -27.63 -25.36
CA THR A 1021 -8.71 -28.09 -26.50
C THR A 1021 -8.47 -29.59 -26.37
N TYR A 1022 -8.89 -30.35 -27.38
CA TYR A 1022 -8.80 -31.81 -27.42
C TYR A 1022 -7.64 -32.28 -28.27
N ASN A 1023 -6.96 -33.34 -27.83
CA ASN A 1023 -6.11 -34.15 -28.68
C ASN A 1023 -6.97 -35.01 -29.64
N THR A 1024 -6.62 -35.00 -30.91
CA THR A 1024 -7.33 -35.64 -32.02
C THR A 1024 -6.36 -36.30 -33.01
N ASP A 1025 -6.89 -37.23 -33.82
CA ASP A 1025 -6.15 -37.92 -34.88
C ASP A 1025 -6.19 -37.18 -36.23
N THR A 1026 -6.98 -36.10 -36.35
CA THR A 1026 -7.17 -35.34 -37.60
C THR A 1026 -6.47 -33.98 -37.49
N PRO A 1027 -5.64 -33.58 -38.48
CA PRO A 1027 -4.92 -32.30 -38.41
C PRO A 1027 -5.87 -31.13 -38.58
N TYR A 1028 -6.06 -30.36 -37.51
CA TYR A 1028 -6.78 -29.09 -37.54
C TYR A 1028 -5.85 -27.92 -37.27
N ALA A 1029 -6.04 -26.85 -38.04
CA ALA A 1029 -5.66 -25.52 -37.61
C ALA A 1029 -6.75 -25.00 -36.68
N ASN A 1030 -6.38 -24.54 -35.48
CA ASN A 1030 -7.32 -24.03 -34.48
C ASN A 1030 -6.83 -22.71 -33.91
N VAL A 1031 -7.75 -21.76 -33.78
CA VAL A 1031 -7.56 -20.49 -33.09
C VAL A 1031 -8.77 -20.27 -32.20
N PHE A 1032 -8.57 -19.86 -30.96
CA PHE A 1032 -9.66 -19.29 -30.18
C PHE A 1032 -9.26 -17.91 -29.69
N VAL A 1033 -10.25 -17.04 -29.53
CA VAL A 1033 -10.09 -15.67 -29.07
C VAL A 1033 -11.14 -15.36 -28.03
N THR A 1034 -10.78 -14.48 -27.10
CA THR A 1034 -11.66 -13.93 -26.08
C THR A 1034 -11.82 -12.45 -26.36
N PHE A 1035 -12.99 -11.91 -26.08
CA PHE A 1035 -13.24 -10.49 -26.26
C PHE A 1035 -13.39 -9.85 -24.87
N ASP A 1036 -12.35 -9.12 -24.47
CA ASP A 1036 -12.20 -8.62 -23.10
C ASP A 1036 -12.72 -7.17 -22.93
N GLU A 1037 -12.84 -6.41 -24.03
CA GLU A 1037 -13.36 -5.04 -24.03
C GLU A 1037 -14.78 -4.91 -24.58
N SER A 1038 -15.69 -4.31 -23.80
CA SER A 1038 -17.13 -4.23 -24.12
C SER A 1038 -17.50 -3.21 -25.21
N SER A 1039 -16.61 -2.31 -25.64
CA SER A 1039 -16.92 -1.26 -26.63
C SER A 1039 -16.82 -1.74 -28.07
N GLU A 1040 -16.01 -2.77 -28.36
CA GLU A 1040 -15.69 -3.20 -29.72
C GLU A 1040 -16.41 -4.48 -30.16
N ASN A 1041 -17.07 -5.17 -29.22
CA ASN A 1041 -17.73 -6.46 -29.43
C ASN A 1041 -19.24 -6.42 -29.12
N HIS A 1042 -19.80 -5.22 -28.92
CA HIS A 1042 -21.14 -4.98 -28.41
C HIS A 1042 -21.95 -3.98 -29.27
N VAL A 1043 -23.18 -4.33 -29.62
CA VAL A 1043 -24.17 -3.38 -30.17
C VAL A 1043 -24.97 -2.76 -29.02
N TYR A 1044 -24.97 -1.43 -28.88
CA TYR A 1044 -25.52 -0.75 -27.69
C TYR A 1044 -25.88 0.71 -27.94
N TRP A 1045 -26.53 1.35 -26.95
CA TRP A 1045 -26.80 2.78 -26.96
C TRP A 1045 -25.67 3.58 -26.29
N ASN A 1046 -24.94 4.38 -27.07
CA ASN A 1046 -23.91 5.30 -26.62
C ASN A 1046 -24.53 6.68 -26.28
N THR A 1047 -24.24 7.21 -25.08
CA THR A 1047 -24.79 8.51 -24.63
C THR A 1047 -24.27 9.71 -25.42
N ALA A 1048 -23.09 9.62 -26.04
CA ALA A 1048 -22.50 10.67 -26.87
C ALA A 1048 -22.80 10.47 -28.37
N GLU A 1049 -22.86 9.22 -28.84
CA GLU A 1049 -22.86 8.88 -30.27
C GLU A 1049 -24.19 8.28 -30.77
N GLY A 1050 -25.15 7.98 -29.88
CA GLY A 1050 -26.42 7.35 -30.24
C GLY A 1050 -26.33 5.82 -30.33
N TRP A 1051 -27.22 5.20 -31.09
CA TRP A 1051 -27.27 3.74 -31.24
C TRP A 1051 -26.11 3.23 -32.11
N ILE A 1052 -25.29 2.36 -31.55
CA ILE A 1052 -24.28 1.59 -32.28
C ILE A 1052 -24.94 0.28 -32.72
N ASP A 1053 -25.31 0.21 -33.99
CA ASP A 1053 -26.08 -0.89 -34.58
C ASP A 1053 -25.23 -2.05 -35.08
N SER A 1054 -23.91 -1.89 -35.18
CA SER A 1054 -23.00 -2.88 -35.74
C SER A 1054 -21.62 -2.85 -35.10
N GLN A 1055 -21.02 -4.02 -34.86
CA GLN A 1055 -19.64 -4.20 -34.43
C GLN A 1055 -18.94 -5.28 -35.23
N THR A 1056 -17.64 -5.12 -35.49
CA THR A 1056 -16.86 -6.07 -36.29
C THR A 1056 -15.59 -6.51 -35.57
N GLN A 1057 -15.34 -7.81 -35.57
CA GLN A 1057 -14.14 -8.46 -35.03
C GLN A 1057 -13.42 -9.22 -36.12
N VAL A 1058 -12.08 -9.15 -36.15
CA VAL A 1058 -11.24 -9.85 -37.12
C VAL A 1058 -10.35 -10.84 -36.37
N ILE A 1059 -10.55 -12.12 -36.64
CA ILE A 1059 -9.80 -13.23 -36.03
C ILE A 1059 -8.74 -13.68 -37.02
N SER A 1060 -7.47 -13.42 -36.71
CA SER A 1060 -6.35 -13.96 -37.46
C SER A 1060 -6.34 -15.49 -37.37
N ILE A 1061 -6.22 -16.16 -38.51
CA ILE A 1061 -6.11 -17.62 -38.60
C ILE A 1061 -4.86 -17.99 -39.41
N PRO A 1062 -4.26 -19.18 -39.18
CA PRO A 1062 -3.23 -19.69 -40.07
C PRO A 1062 -3.73 -19.67 -41.53
N THR A 1063 -2.86 -19.34 -42.47
CA THR A 1063 -3.24 -19.20 -43.88
C THR A 1063 -3.78 -20.51 -44.43
N THR A 1064 -5.00 -20.49 -44.96
CA THR A 1064 -5.65 -21.65 -45.56
C THR A 1064 -4.86 -22.20 -46.75
N GLN A 1065 -4.37 -23.44 -46.61
CA GLN A 1065 -3.46 -24.08 -47.58
C GLN A 1065 -4.20 -24.67 -48.80
N ALA A 1066 -5.46 -25.08 -48.65
CA ALA A 1066 -6.23 -25.79 -49.68
C ALA A 1066 -7.44 -24.97 -50.15
N ALA A 1067 -7.62 -24.84 -51.46
CA ALA A 1067 -8.81 -24.24 -52.04
C ALA A 1067 -10.01 -25.18 -51.84
N GLY A 1068 -11.10 -24.68 -51.27
CA GLY A 1068 -12.28 -25.49 -50.96
C GLY A 1068 -12.37 -25.93 -49.50
N ALA A 1069 -11.58 -25.35 -48.59
CA ALA A 1069 -11.58 -25.71 -47.17
C ALA A 1069 -12.93 -25.40 -46.50
N THR A 1070 -13.30 -26.23 -45.52
CA THR A 1070 -14.44 -25.94 -44.62
C THR A 1070 -13.89 -25.37 -43.32
N VAL A 1071 -14.25 -24.12 -43.02
CA VAL A 1071 -13.86 -23.43 -41.78
C VAL A 1071 -15.05 -23.41 -40.83
N VAL A 1072 -14.89 -23.98 -39.65
CA VAL A 1072 -15.89 -24.02 -38.59
C VAL A 1072 -15.61 -22.91 -37.59
N VAL A 1073 -16.57 -22.02 -37.39
CA VAL A 1073 -16.49 -20.86 -36.49
C VAL A 1073 -17.56 -21.01 -35.42
N ARG A 1074 -17.16 -21.01 -34.15
CA ARG A 1074 -18.05 -20.98 -32.99
C ARG A 1074 -18.00 -19.60 -32.35
N VAL A 1075 -19.14 -18.98 -32.07
CA VAL A 1075 -19.22 -17.66 -31.45
C VAL A 1075 -20.18 -17.70 -30.28
N ALA A 1076 -19.72 -17.28 -29.10
CA ALA A 1076 -20.51 -17.12 -27.90
C ALA A 1076 -21.11 -15.70 -27.86
N ILE A 1077 -22.44 -15.58 -27.81
CA ILE A 1077 -23.16 -14.31 -27.75
C ILE A 1077 -24.07 -14.28 -26.52
N VAL A 1078 -24.07 -13.15 -25.81
CA VAL A 1078 -24.97 -12.88 -24.70
C VAL A 1078 -25.85 -11.69 -25.06
N ASP A 1079 -27.16 -11.87 -25.01
CA ASP A 1079 -28.14 -10.78 -25.03
C ASP A 1079 -28.53 -10.42 -23.59
N ASN A 1080 -28.39 -9.14 -23.26
CA ASN A 1080 -28.63 -8.59 -21.93
C ASN A 1080 -30.04 -8.02 -21.74
N ASN A 1081 -30.77 -7.76 -22.82
CA ASN A 1081 -32.03 -7.06 -22.76
C ASN A 1081 -33.21 -7.99 -23.01
N ARG A 1082 -34.39 -7.56 -22.54
CA ARG A 1082 -35.63 -8.30 -22.76
C ARG A 1082 -36.50 -7.58 -23.77
N ASP A 1083 -36.04 -7.50 -25.01
CA ASP A 1083 -36.79 -6.89 -26.09
C ASP A 1083 -36.77 -7.71 -27.38
N GLY A 1084 -37.84 -7.62 -28.18
CA GLY A 1084 -38.06 -8.54 -29.30
C GLY A 1084 -37.23 -8.21 -30.53
N ARG A 1085 -36.08 -7.55 -30.39
CA ARG A 1085 -35.24 -7.17 -31.52
C ARG A 1085 -34.37 -8.35 -31.96
N PRO A 1086 -34.14 -8.49 -33.27
CA PRO A 1086 -33.30 -9.56 -33.77
C PRO A 1086 -31.81 -9.22 -33.59
N VAL A 1087 -31.02 -10.21 -33.18
CA VAL A 1087 -29.56 -10.14 -33.21
C VAL A 1087 -29.08 -10.85 -34.48
N ILE A 1088 -28.25 -10.18 -35.27
CA ILE A 1088 -27.73 -10.69 -36.53
C ILE A 1088 -26.22 -10.91 -36.39
N LEU A 1089 -25.76 -12.14 -36.60
CA LEU A 1089 -24.33 -12.47 -36.69
C LEU A 1089 -23.99 -12.79 -38.14
N SER A 1090 -23.08 -12.03 -38.72
CA SER A 1090 -22.50 -12.26 -40.04
C SER A 1090 -21.06 -12.78 -39.90
N VAL A 1091 -20.72 -13.87 -40.58
CA VAL A 1091 -19.39 -14.49 -40.53
C VAL A 1091 -18.83 -14.66 -41.93
N SER A 1092 -17.60 -14.23 -42.19
CA SER A 1092 -16.95 -14.34 -43.51
C SER A 1092 -15.46 -14.64 -43.43
N ALA A 1093 -14.93 -15.28 -44.46
CA ALA A 1093 -13.50 -15.58 -44.63
C ALA A 1093 -13.10 -15.34 -46.10
N GLY A 1094 -12.95 -14.06 -46.48
CA GLY A 1094 -12.61 -13.64 -47.86
C GLY A 1094 -13.68 -13.86 -48.94
N GLY A 1095 -14.86 -14.35 -48.56
CA GLY A 1095 -16.04 -14.55 -49.42
C GLY A 1095 -17.29 -13.83 -48.89
N PRO A 1096 -18.47 -14.00 -49.53
CA PRO A 1096 -19.71 -13.42 -49.02
C PRO A 1096 -20.06 -13.94 -47.61
N PRO A 1097 -20.55 -13.07 -46.69
CA PRO A 1097 -20.84 -13.47 -45.32
C PRO A 1097 -22.02 -14.44 -45.24
N VAL A 1098 -21.92 -15.40 -44.32
CA VAL A 1098 -23.05 -16.22 -43.87
C VAL A 1098 -23.70 -15.51 -42.69
N GLN A 1099 -25.01 -15.24 -42.77
CA GLN A 1099 -25.76 -14.52 -41.75
C GLN A 1099 -26.67 -15.45 -40.95
N PHE A 1100 -26.74 -15.21 -39.65
CA PHE A 1100 -27.67 -15.85 -38.73
C PHE A 1100 -28.48 -14.77 -38.03
N ILE A 1101 -29.80 -14.93 -38.00
CA ILE A 1101 -30.73 -14.01 -37.38
C ILE A 1101 -31.41 -14.74 -36.23
N ASP A 1102 -31.20 -14.28 -35.00
CA ASP A 1102 -31.97 -14.71 -33.84
C ASP A 1102 -33.16 -13.77 -33.67
N GLU A 1103 -34.36 -14.21 -34.07
CA GLU A 1103 -35.60 -13.42 -34.03
C GLU A 1103 -36.26 -13.35 -32.63
N ASP A 1104 -35.79 -14.16 -31.66
CA ASP A 1104 -36.32 -14.19 -30.28
C ASP A 1104 -35.19 -14.48 -29.27
N PRO A 1105 -34.19 -13.59 -29.14
CA PRO A 1105 -33.04 -13.82 -28.26
C PRO A 1105 -33.46 -13.87 -26.77
N ASN A 1106 -34.68 -13.42 -26.45
CA ASN A 1106 -35.27 -13.38 -25.11
C ASN A 1106 -35.73 -14.71 -24.52
N ALA A 1107 -35.83 -15.78 -25.30
CA ALA A 1107 -36.29 -17.06 -24.75
C ALA A 1107 -35.31 -17.68 -23.73
N LYS A 1108 -34.06 -17.16 -23.72
CA LYS A 1108 -32.86 -17.62 -23.01
C LYS A 1108 -32.63 -17.24 -21.53
N GLU A 1109 -32.60 -15.94 -21.20
CA GLU A 1109 -31.70 -15.40 -20.16
C GLU A 1109 -30.26 -16.02 -20.21
N ALA A 1110 -29.85 -16.60 -21.35
CA ALA A 1110 -28.74 -17.53 -21.44
C ALA A 1110 -27.93 -17.29 -22.71
N LEU A 1111 -26.61 -17.39 -22.54
CA LEU A 1111 -25.63 -17.50 -23.59
C LEU A 1111 -26.10 -18.37 -24.77
N ASN A 1112 -25.99 -17.83 -25.98
CA ASN A 1112 -26.11 -18.56 -27.23
C ASN A 1112 -24.71 -18.86 -27.77
N VAL A 1113 -24.46 -20.11 -28.17
CA VAL A 1113 -23.24 -20.48 -28.91
C VAL A 1113 -23.66 -20.87 -30.31
N TYR A 1114 -23.25 -20.07 -31.29
CA TYR A 1114 -23.51 -20.30 -32.70
C TYR A 1114 -22.33 -21.05 -33.31
N GLU A 1115 -22.61 -22.08 -34.11
CA GLU A 1115 -21.61 -22.80 -34.89
C GLU A 1115 -21.91 -22.57 -36.38
N ILE A 1116 -20.91 -22.08 -37.11
CA ILE A 1116 -21.01 -21.67 -38.50
C ILE A 1116 -19.97 -22.44 -39.31
N GLU A 1117 -20.42 -23.13 -40.35
CA GLU A 1117 -19.53 -23.75 -41.33
C GLU A 1117 -19.45 -22.87 -42.58
N LEU A 1118 -18.26 -22.34 -42.88
CA LEU A 1118 -17.95 -21.68 -44.13
C LEU A 1118 -17.36 -22.71 -45.09
N THR A 1119 -18.12 -23.08 -46.13
CA THR A 1119 -17.67 -24.01 -47.18
C THR A 1119 -17.02 -23.26 -48.34
N ASP A 1120 -16.19 -23.96 -49.12
CA ASP A 1120 -15.54 -23.43 -50.32
C ASP A 1120 -14.61 -22.21 -50.08
N VAL A 1121 -13.99 -22.12 -48.91
CA VAL A 1121 -13.06 -21.02 -48.58
C VAL A 1121 -11.83 -21.10 -49.50
N ALA A 1122 -11.46 -19.96 -50.09
CA ALA A 1122 -10.32 -19.87 -51.01
C ALA A 1122 -8.99 -20.11 -50.26
N ALA A 1123 -8.00 -20.65 -50.96
CA ALA A 1123 -6.65 -20.73 -50.41
C ALA A 1123 -6.05 -19.32 -50.24
N GLY A 1124 -5.22 -19.13 -49.21
CA GLY A 1124 -4.55 -17.86 -48.93
C GLY A 1124 -5.29 -16.94 -47.96
N ILE A 1125 -6.45 -17.34 -47.43
CA ILE A 1125 -7.17 -16.59 -46.40
C ILE A 1125 -6.51 -16.81 -45.04
N ASP A 1126 -6.22 -15.71 -44.34
CA ASP A 1126 -5.52 -15.63 -43.06
C ASP A 1126 -6.34 -14.93 -41.96
N ALA A 1127 -7.61 -14.63 -42.22
CA ALA A 1127 -8.52 -14.04 -41.23
C ALA A 1127 -9.98 -14.44 -41.42
N VAL A 1128 -10.74 -14.47 -40.31
CA VAL A 1128 -12.20 -14.57 -40.27
C VAL A 1128 -12.77 -13.27 -39.71
N THR A 1129 -13.74 -12.68 -40.39
CA THR A 1129 -14.45 -11.48 -39.94
C THR A 1129 -15.80 -11.86 -39.36
N LEU A 1130 -16.07 -11.43 -38.13
CA LEU A 1130 -17.35 -11.51 -37.45
C LEU A 1130 -17.98 -10.13 -37.41
N THR A 1131 -19.24 -9.99 -37.79
CA THR A 1131 -20.00 -8.74 -37.65
C THR A 1131 -21.29 -9.02 -36.89
N LEU A 1132 -21.47 -8.34 -35.76
CA LEU A 1132 -22.66 -8.40 -34.93
C LEU A 1132 -23.52 -7.16 -35.18
N GLU A 1133 -24.80 -7.34 -35.51
CA GLU A 1133 -25.73 -6.25 -35.77
C GLU A 1133 -27.03 -6.39 -34.96
N SER A 1134 -27.61 -5.26 -34.54
CA SER A 1134 -28.97 -5.18 -34.01
C SER A 1134 -29.64 -3.87 -34.45
N PRO A 1135 -30.81 -3.90 -35.14
CA PRO A 1135 -31.44 -2.71 -35.68
C PRO A 1135 -31.79 -1.65 -34.63
N ALA A 1136 -31.64 -0.37 -35.01
CA ALA A 1136 -32.05 0.76 -34.18
C ALA A 1136 -33.57 0.73 -33.85
N PRO A 1137 -34.00 1.18 -32.66
CA PRO A 1137 -35.41 1.20 -32.31
C PRO A 1137 -36.21 2.19 -33.16
N ASP A 1138 -37.33 1.74 -33.74
CA ASP A 1138 -38.25 2.59 -34.50
C ASP A 1138 -39.00 3.56 -33.57
N GLY A 1139 -38.49 4.77 -33.41
CA GLY A 1139 -39.28 5.95 -32.99
C GLY A 1139 -39.76 6.03 -31.53
N GLU A 1140 -39.31 5.17 -30.61
CA GLU A 1140 -39.65 5.29 -29.18
C GLU A 1140 -38.52 5.94 -28.37
N VAL A 1141 -38.85 7.02 -27.67
CA VAL A 1141 -37.98 7.68 -26.67
C VAL A 1141 -38.04 6.86 -25.38
N PHE A 1142 -37.01 6.07 -25.09
CA PHE A 1142 -36.86 5.37 -23.81
C PHE A 1142 -35.95 6.13 -22.83
N PRO A 1143 -36.26 6.14 -21.52
CA PRO A 1143 -35.35 6.57 -20.49
C PRO A 1143 -34.39 5.40 -20.14
N VAL A 1144 -33.11 5.58 -20.43
CA VAL A 1144 -31.95 4.88 -19.82
C VAL A 1144 -32.08 3.34 -19.73
N GLY A 1145 -31.66 2.65 -20.81
CA GLY A 1145 -31.50 1.18 -20.86
C GLY A 1145 -31.74 0.62 -22.27
N GLY A 1146 -30.80 0.84 -23.20
CA GLY A 1146 -30.87 0.35 -24.58
C GLY A 1146 -30.56 -1.15 -24.73
N ASP A 1147 -30.85 -1.77 -25.89
CA ASP A 1147 -30.50 -3.21 -26.16
C ASP A 1147 -29.02 -3.41 -25.97
N SER A 1148 -28.60 -4.61 -25.62
CA SER A 1148 -27.16 -4.90 -25.63
C SER A 1148 -26.90 -6.38 -25.86
N ALA A 1149 -26.39 -6.73 -27.05
CA ALA A 1149 -25.91 -8.07 -27.37
C ALA A 1149 -24.39 -8.05 -27.59
N ALA A 1150 -23.64 -8.88 -26.87
CA ALA A 1150 -22.18 -8.90 -26.90
C ALA A 1150 -21.63 -10.25 -27.36
N MET A 1151 -20.58 -10.21 -28.19
CA MET A 1151 -19.72 -11.37 -28.44
C MET A 1151 -18.77 -11.57 -27.26
N ILE A 1152 -18.81 -12.74 -26.63
CA ILE A 1152 -17.98 -13.09 -25.47
C ILE A 1152 -16.60 -13.64 -25.91
N GLY A 1153 -16.60 -14.45 -26.97
CA GLY A 1153 -15.42 -15.08 -27.53
C GLY A 1153 -15.78 -15.96 -28.72
N ALA A 1154 -14.77 -16.45 -29.43
CA ALA A 1154 -14.95 -17.31 -30.59
C ALA A 1154 -13.86 -18.40 -30.67
N ALA A 1155 -14.17 -19.50 -31.36
CA ALA A 1155 -13.22 -20.55 -31.73
C ALA A 1155 -13.36 -20.83 -33.24
N VAL A 1156 -12.24 -20.89 -33.95
CA VAL A 1156 -12.15 -21.13 -35.39
C VAL A 1156 -11.29 -22.37 -35.62
N SER A 1157 -11.82 -23.34 -36.37
CA SER A 1157 -11.16 -24.61 -36.66
C SER A 1157 -11.34 -25.00 -38.12
N TYR A 1158 -10.30 -25.51 -38.79
CA TYR A 1158 -10.41 -26.11 -40.12
C TYR A 1158 -9.40 -27.22 -40.34
N ALA A 1159 -9.77 -28.22 -41.16
CA ALA A 1159 -8.90 -29.36 -41.47
C ALA A 1159 -7.76 -28.95 -42.41
N CYS A 1160 -6.55 -29.42 -42.13
CA CYS A 1160 -5.33 -29.15 -42.90
C CYS A 1160 -5.21 -29.93 -44.23
N GLY A 1161 -6.21 -30.76 -44.59
CA GLY A 1161 -6.26 -31.55 -45.83
C GLY A 1161 -7.70 -31.92 -46.22
N PRO A 1162 -7.93 -32.46 -47.44
CA PRO A 1162 -9.27 -32.87 -47.87
C PRO A 1162 -9.81 -33.96 -46.95
N LEU A 1163 -11.03 -33.76 -46.44
CA LEU A 1163 -11.79 -34.76 -45.69
C LEU A 1163 -12.33 -35.78 -46.71
N ASP A 1164 -11.78 -37.00 -46.70
CA ASP A 1164 -12.27 -38.14 -47.52
C ASP A 1164 -13.63 -38.69 -47.07
#